data_AF-R7I3G7-F1
#
_entry.id   AF-R7I3G7-F1
#
_cell.length_a   1.000
_cell.length_b   1.000
_cell.length_c   1.000
_cell.angle_alpha   90.00
_cell.angle_beta   90.00
_cell.angle_gamma   90.00
#
_symmetry.space_group_name_H-M   'P 1'
#
loop_
_entity.id
_entity.type
_entity.pdbx_description
1 polymer ?
#
loop_
_entity_poly.entity_id
_entity_poly.type
_entity_poly.pdbx_seq_one_letter_code
_entity_poly.pdbx_strand_id
1 'polypeptide(L)'
;MKKQNNKRNRKQIVVTVFFIVVLLSVFLFSPREQEDAALLERLNTASSVQLKEKKEISGFATKTRVEKKKKENEKEKKKNVTKNESTETKKNVTEKEKAKEKETGEQEETEEYFTTSIVDGEIVTQRMYMFTVTHLNKKLTVKELQVFVNENQIDFKGKVNLSKDENSIVIKVIYQNEKKERIEVEKSYTVYVDTEHIVIYTDLEDGKSYSYPNISFEAYAYLSGEEIPVRVSVNDKKIAEKTEHCYEYRLQEGKNKISIQAAKGKKKVQETYQVDYQKSKEKIYIETDLKNQQVSEEKFQFRAKGYIGGEEERISVKWNEEEIAWSEEGRYELRLKNGENVISLELGEQKQKYSIIYKENAGTGEDKDENAPIITCSLKDGATVNNKNLNFQLNAKDYQGKWLDQSYVTVTCGGKEASLIYANKNQISYKALLTEGYNVVVIKVHDKEGNTAKKAYSIYYKKLDGGIIGTVTISVEATTIGCGSLIKPTKVDIPEDTNAAVLVCELLEKYGFTYEYSGTKEKNFYLARISKNENFLTPAVPKDLEAHLLQEDKNYPGSYYLDSLGEFDFATGSGWMYSVNGIYPNYGFSDCYLQDGDVLRVRFTLRYGADIGGAMASGNGGNEGDSGNWEKEW
;
A
#
# COMPACT_ATOMS: atom_id res chain seq x y z
N MET A 1 -32.85 -19.81 54.18
CA MET A 1 -32.70 -18.99 55.41
C MET A 1 -31.52 -18.02 55.24
N LYS A 2 -31.41 -16.94 56.06
CA LYS A 2 -30.22 -16.06 56.33
C LYS A 2 -29.25 -15.79 55.14
N LYS A 3 -29.10 -14.61 54.53
CA LYS A 3 -29.33 -13.18 54.88
C LYS A 3 -28.28 -12.58 55.85
N GLN A 4 -27.72 -11.40 55.47
CA GLN A 4 -26.69 -10.56 56.14
C GLN A 4 -25.23 -11.07 56.00
N ASN A 5 -24.17 -10.24 55.85
CA ASN A 5 -24.03 -8.75 55.81
C ASN A 5 -23.60 -8.24 54.40
N ASN A 6 -23.78 -7.00 53.90
CA ASN A 6 -24.30 -5.69 54.36
C ASN A 6 -23.24 -4.55 54.52
N LYS A 7 -23.41 -3.45 53.75
CA LYS A 7 -22.82 -2.09 53.86
C LYS A 7 -21.30 -1.83 53.65
N ARG A 8 -20.90 -1.62 52.39
CA ARG A 8 -20.06 -0.52 51.81
C ARG A 8 -19.80 -0.88 50.33
N ASN A 9 -19.96 -0.03 49.30
CA ASN A 9 -20.32 1.39 49.22
C ASN A 9 -21.49 1.63 48.24
N ARG A 10 -22.50 2.43 48.63
CA ARG A 10 -23.49 2.99 47.69
C ARG A 10 -22.90 4.22 47.00
N LYS A 11 -22.14 4.05 45.91
CA LYS A 11 -21.73 5.19 45.04
C LYS A 11 -21.34 4.84 43.59
N GLN A 12 -21.93 3.79 43.01
CA GLN A 12 -21.71 3.44 41.59
C GLN A 12 -22.92 2.84 40.84
N ILE A 13 -24.11 2.79 41.48
CA ILE A 13 -25.35 2.30 40.86
C ILE A 13 -26.19 3.50 40.38
N VAL A 14 -25.75 4.10 39.27
CA VAL A 14 -26.50 5.06 38.44
C VAL A 14 -26.13 4.87 36.95
N VAL A 15 -24.87 4.50 36.66
CA VAL A 15 -24.31 4.47 35.30
C VAL A 15 -24.76 3.27 34.46
N THR A 16 -25.19 2.15 35.08
CA THR A 16 -25.42 0.87 34.39
C THR A 16 -26.89 0.59 34.03
N VAL A 17 -27.79 1.57 34.15
CA VAL A 17 -29.20 1.43 33.71
C VAL A 17 -29.50 2.28 32.46
N PHE A 18 -28.71 3.33 32.19
CA PHE A 18 -28.89 4.18 31.01
C PHE A 18 -28.37 3.54 29.69
N PHE A 19 -27.48 2.54 29.78
CA PHE A 19 -26.85 1.92 28.60
C PHE A 19 -27.65 0.79 27.93
N ILE A 20 -28.80 0.38 28.49
CA ILE A 20 -29.66 -0.68 27.93
C ILE A 20 -30.98 -0.11 27.36
N VAL A 21 -31.14 1.21 27.34
CA VAL A 21 -32.21 1.89 26.59
C VAL A 21 -31.71 2.43 25.24
N VAL A 22 -30.45 2.87 25.16
CA VAL A 22 -29.83 3.40 23.92
C VAL A 22 -29.60 2.32 22.84
N LEU A 23 -29.50 1.05 23.23
CA LEU A 23 -29.28 -0.09 22.33
C LEU A 23 -30.56 -0.76 21.82
N LEU A 24 -31.74 -0.16 22.05
CA LEU A 24 -33.04 -0.68 21.58
C LEU A 24 -33.93 0.41 20.92
N SER A 25 -33.34 1.54 20.53
CA SER A 25 -33.99 2.62 19.78
C SER A 25 -33.33 2.94 18.43
N VAL A 26 -32.42 2.09 17.94
CA VAL A 26 -31.71 2.26 16.66
C VAL A 26 -32.57 1.83 15.45
N PHE A 27 -33.66 1.08 15.68
CA PHE A 27 -34.67 0.75 14.68
C PHE A 27 -36.00 1.45 14.97
N LEU A 28 -36.06 2.78 14.76
CA LEU A 28 -37.33 3.50 14.52
C LEU A 28 -37.15 4.94 13.97
N PHE A 29 -36.06 5.23 13.25
CA PHE A 29 -35.93 6.45 12.44
C PHE A 29 -36.25 6.15 10.97
N SER A 30 -36.89 7.10 10.29
CA SER A 30 -37.16 6.99 8.85
C SER A 30 -35.88 7.23 8.02
N PRO A 31 -35.81 6.76 6.77
CA PRO A 31 -34.66 7.00 5.90
C PRO A 31 -34.31 8.50 5.75
N ARG A 32 -35.34 9.35 5.75
CA ARG A 32 -35.24 10.81 5.62
C ARG A 32 -34.43 11.44 6.76
N GLU A 33 -34.62 10.97 7.99
CA GLU A 33 -33.91 11.47 9.17
C GLU A 33 -32.43 11.01 9.22
N GLN A 34 -32.07 9.98 8.45
CA GLN A 34 -30.67 9.58 8.23
C GLN A 34 -30.03 10.41 7.11
N GLU A 35 -30.78 10.78 6.07
CA GLU A 35 -30.33 11.71 5.02
C GLU A 35 -30.07 13.12 5.58
N ASP A 36 -30.98 13.67 6.40
CA ASP A 36 -30.84 14.99 7.03
C ASP A 36 -29.58 15.10 7.91
N ALA A 37 -29.24 14.04 8.64
CA ALA A 37 -28.03 13.97 9.46
C ALA A 37 -26.74 14.01 8.61
N ALA A 38 -26.73 13.27 7.49
CA ALA A 38 -25.61 13.27 6.54
C ALA A 38 -25.51 14.60 5.77
N LEU A 39 -26.61 15.29 5.54
CA LEU A 39 -26.65 16.63 4.93
C LEU A 39 -25.98 17.67 5.85
N LEU A 40 -26.29 17.63 7.16
CA LEU A 40 -25.69 18.50 8.17
C LEU A 40 -24.17 18.33 8.29
N GLU A 41 -23.64 17.10 8.21
CA GLU A 41 -22.18 16.87 8.25
C GLU A 41 -21.47 17.38 6.99
N ARG A 42 -22.11 17.26 5.82
CA ARG A 42 -21.61 17.78 4.53
C ARG A 42 -21.62 19.32 4.46
N LEU A 43 -22.65 19.96 4.99
CA LEU A 43 -22.74 21.43 5.07
C LEU A 43 -21.60 22.00 5.94
N ASN A 44 -21.33 21.40 7.10
CA ASN A 44 -20.22 21.82 7.97
C ASN A 44 -18.84 21.63 7.33
N THR A 45 -18.64 20.60 6.51
CA THR A 45 -17.38 20.42 5.79
C THR A 45 -17.22 21.43 4.64
N ALA A 46 -18.26 21.70 3.86
CA ALA A 46 -18.23 22.68 2.78
C ALA A 46 -17.82 24.09 3.26
N SER A 47 -18.42 24.59 4.36
CA SER A 47 -18.07 25.90 4.92
C SER A 47 -16.60 25.99 5.38
N SER A 48 -16.00 24.88 5.83
CA SER A 48 -14.59 24.88 6.28
C SER A 48 -13.57 24.94 5.14
N VAL A 49 -13.97 24.59 3.91
CA VAL A 49 -13.13 24.73 2.71
C VAL A 49 -13.18 26.17 2.19
N GLN A 50 -14.36 26.76 2.07
CA GLN A 50 -14.53 28.16 1.61
C GLN A 50 -13.78 29.19 2.48
N LEU A 51 -13.62 28.91 3.78
CA LEU A 51 -12.85 29.76 4.71
C LEU A 51 -11.34 29.74 4.47
N LYS A 52 -10.78 28.72 3.80
CA LYS A 52 -9.35 28.68 3.48
C LYS A 52 -8.99 29.51 2.25
N GLU A 53 -9.77 29.40 1.18
CA GLU A 53 -9.48 30.10 -0.09
C GLU A 53 -9.68 31.62 0.01
N LYS A 54 -10.60 32.10 0.88
CA LYS A 54 -10.81 33.55 1.09
C LYS A 54 -9.65 34.30 1.78
N LYS A 55 -8.63 33.62 2.32
CA LYS A 55 -7.51 34.29 3.03
C LYS A 55 -6.46 34.93 2.10
N GLU A 56 -6.40 34.61 0.80
CA GLU A 56 -5.31 35.09 -0.09
C GLU A 56 -5.65 36.34 -0.94
N ILE A 57 -6.91 36.75 -1.08
CA ILE A 57 -7.35 37.67 -2.14
C ILE A 57 -7.75 39.08 -1.64
N SER A 58 -7.79 39.32 -0.33
CA SER A 58 -8.27 40.59 0.27
C SER A 58 -7.42 41.84 -0.04
N GLY A 59 -6.25 41.70 -0.67
CA GLY A 59 -5.28 42.78 -0.88
C GLY A 59 -5.53 43.77 -2.03
N PHE A 60 -6.54 43.58 -2.90
CA PHE A 60 -6.58 44.29 -4.20
C PHE A 60 -7.82 45.18 -4.51
N ALA A 61 -8.90 45.11 -3.74
CA ALA A 61 -10.21 45.67 -4.15
C ALA A 61 -10.42 47.19 -3.91
N THR A 62 -9.55 47.88 -3.17
CA THR A 62 -9.89 49.18 -2.54
C THR A 62 -9.41 50.46 -3.26
N LYS A 63 -8.79 50.39 -4.45
CA LYS A 63 -8.19 51.58 -5.09
C LYS A 63 -9.06 52.38 -6.07
N THR A 64 -10.13 51.81 -6.63
CA THR A 64 -10.71 52.33 -7.90
C THR A 64 -11.77 53.43 -7.76
N ARG A 65 -12.14 53.88 -6.55
CA ARG A 65 -13.25 54.86 -6.35
C ARG A 65 -12.89 56.17 -5.62
N VAL A 66 -11.68 56.33 -5.10
CA VAL A 66 -11.31 57.49 -4.24
C VAL A 66 -10.74 58.69 -5.03
N GLU A 67 -10.03 58.49 -6.15
CA GLU A 67 -9.33 59.58 -6.84
C GLU A 67 -10.25 60.65 -7.48
N LYS A 68 -11.54 60.36 -7.68
CA LYS A 68 -12.47 61.25 -8.40
C LYS A 68 -12.99 62.45 -7.61
N LYS A 69 -12.51 62.67 -6.38
CA LYS A 69 -12.86 63.84 -5.53
C LYS A 69 -11.66 64.71 -5.06
N LYS A 70 -10.45 64.48 -5.58
CA LYS A 70 -9.22 65.23 -5.19
C LYS A 70 -8.65 66.16 -6.29
N LYS A 71 -9.49 66.67 -7.20
CA LYS A 71 -9.05 67.41 -8.41
C LYS A 71 -9.62 68.82 -8.62
N GLU A 72 -10.21 69.45 -7.60
CA GLU A 72 -10.69 70.85 -7.67
C GLU A 72 -9.87 71.88 -6.88
N ASN A 73 -9.10 71.48 -5.86
CA ASN A 73 -8.22 72.37 -5.09
C ASN A 73 -6.73 72.06 -5.30
N GLU A 74 -6.21 72.45 -6.47
CA GLU A 74 -4.82 72.95 -6.63
C GLU A 74 -4.59 73.49 -8.06
N LYS A 75 -5.12 74.69 -8.32
CA LYS A 75 -4.81 75.50 -9.51
C LYS A 75 -4.09 76.79 -9.10
N GLU A 76 -2.84 76.69 -8.66
CA GLU A 76 -1.94 77.85 -8.73
C GLU A 76 -0.45 77.49 -8.82
N LYS A 77 0.37 78.49 -9.19
CA LYS A 77 1.85 78.48 -9.16
C LYS A 77 2.58 77.46 -10.05
N LYS A 78 2.25 77.55 -11.35
CA LYS A 78 3.19 77.87 -12.45
C LYS A 78 4.65 77.31 -12.39
N LYS A 79 4.95 76.55 -13.45
CA LYS A 79 6.11 76.69 -14.37
C LYS A 79 7.49 76.10 -14.02
N ASN A 80 8.05 75.51 -15.10
CA ASN A 80 9.46 75.32 -15.47
C ASN A 80 10.23 74.11 -14.89
N VAL A 81 11.16 73.45 -15.61
CA VAL A 81 11.31 73.15 -17.06
C VAL A 81 12.47 72.13 -17.24
N THR A 82 12.46 71.32 -18.31
CA THR A 82 13.58 70.48 -18.85
C THR A 82 14.24 69.34 -18.02
N LYS A 83 14.04 68.11 -18.52
CA LYS A 83 15.05 67.15 -19.09
C LYS A 83 16.14 66.43 -18.23
N ASN A 84 16.43 65.23 -18.75
CA ASN A 84 17.69 64.46 -18.77
C ASN A 84 18.13 63.57 -17.57
N GLU A 85 17.88 62.27 -17.75
CA GLU A 85 18.88 61.18 -17.91
C GLU A 85 19.97 60.87 -16.84
N SER A 86 19.96 59.59 -16.43
CA SER A 86 21.11 58.67 -16.32
C SER A 86 22.00 58.60 -15.05
N THR A 87 21.95 57.40 -14.44
CA THR A 87 23.06 56.55 -13.91
C THR A 87 23.91 56.89 -12.67
N GLU A 88 24.06 55.83 -11.85
CA GLU A 88 25.23 55.40 -11.04
C GLU A 88 25.69 56.13 -9.75
N THR A 89 25.23 55.59 -8.62
CA THR A 89 26.04 55.05 -7.49
C THR A 89 27.40 55.67 -7.09
N LYS A 90 27.53 56.15 -5.83
CA LYS A 90 27.98 55.37 -4.63
C LYS A 90 28.39 56.25 -3.42
N LYS A 91 28.07 55.74 -2.22
CA LYS A 91 28.76 55.87 -0.91
C LYS A 91 29.01 57.27 -0.29
N ASN A 92 28.45 57.46 0.90
CA ASN A 92 29.14 57.23 2.19
C ASN A 92 28.07 56.77 3.23
N VAL A 93 28.29 55.85 4.19
CA VAL A 93 29.35 55.70 5.22
C VAL A 93 29.24 56.77 6.30
N THR A 94 28.98 56.47 7.59
CA THR A 94 28.45 55.27 8.31
C THR A 94 27.71 55.81 9.57
N GLU A 95 27.29 55.14 10.66
CA GLU A 95 27.49 53.78 11.22
C GLU A 95 26.44 53.46 12.31
N LYS A 96 26.13 52.18 12.58
CA LYS A 96 26.07 51.58 13.94
C LYS A 96 25.62 50.11 14.02
N GLU A 97 26.18 49.42 15.01
CA GLU A 97 25.64 48.31 15.82
C GLU A 97 24.86 47.14 15.16
N LYS A 98 25.52 45.97 15.11
CA LYS A 98 24.85 44.65 15.11
C LYS A 98 24.82 44.08 16.53
N ALA A 99 23.63 43.77 17.04
CA ALA A 99 23.43 42.79 18.10
C ALA A 99 22.20 41.93 17.76
N LYS A 100 22.27 40.63 18.00
CA LYS A 100 21.27 39.65 17.54
C LYS A 100 19.98 39.74 18.35
N GLU A 101 18.84 39.80 17.67
CA GLU A 101 17.63 39.10 18.10
C GLU A 101 17.29 37.98 17.11
N LYS A 102 16.45 37.03 17.52
CA LYS A 102 16.07 35.88 16.69
C LYS A 102 14.76 36.17 15.97
N GLU A 103 14.76 36.07 14.65
CA GLU A 103 13.52 35.94 13.88
C GLU A 103 12.95 34.53 14.04
N THR A 104 12.24 34.26 15.14
CA THR A 104 11.21 33.21 15.18
C THR A 104 9.92 33.82 14.67
N GLY A 105 9.76 33.82 13.34
CA GLY A 105 8.53 34.26 12.68
C GLY A 105 7.41 33.22 12.85
N GLU A 106 6.82 33.14 14.03
CA GLU A 106 5.55 32.45 14.22
C GLU A 106 4.45 33.34 13.60
N GLN A 107 3.75 32.81 12.60
CA GLN A 107 2.53 33.43 12.10
C GLN A 107 1.45 33.25 13.18
N GLU A 108 0.97 34.33 13.78
CA GLU A 108 -0.22 34.28 14.63
C GLU A 108 -1.42 33.86 13.76
N GLU A 109 -1.81 32.58 13.82
CA GLU A 109 -3.11 32.15 13.33
C GLU A 109 -4.18 32.90 14.13
N THR A 110 -4.88 33.81 13.46
CA THR A 110 -6.03 34.49 14.03
C THR A 110 -7.14 33.49 14.34
N GLU A 111 -7.21 33.03 15.59
CA GLU A 111 -8.33 32.21 16.08
C GLU A 111 -9.64 32.95 15.80
N GLU A 112 -10.51 32.37 14.97
CA GLU A 112 -11.85 32.91 14.78
C GLU A 112 -12.73 32.52 15.97
N TYR A 113 -13.17 33.52 16.73
CA TYR A 113 -13.99 33.32 17.92
C TYR A 113 -15.45 33.02 17.59
N PHE A 114 -16.00 33.69 16.58
CA PHE A 114 -17.37 33.50 16.09
C PHE A 114 -17.51 33.78 14.59
N THR A 115 -18.50 33.16 13.97
CA THR A 115 -19.00 33.48 12.62
C THR A 115 -20.44 34.01 12.69
N THR A 116 -20.94 34.50 11.56
CA THR A 116 -22.26 35.11 11.39
C THR A 116 -22.87 34.66 10.09
N SER A 117 -24.20 34.72 9.95
CA SER A 117 -24.86 34.61 8.65
C SER A 117 -24.87 35.90 7.83
N ILE A 118 -24.31 37.00 8.35
CA ILE A 118 -24.23 38.30 7.65
C ILE A 118 -23.21 38.24 6.52
N VAL A 119 -23.59 38.74 5.35
CA VAL A 119 -22.68 38.97 4.20
C VAL A 119 -22.35 40.45 4.13
N ASP A 120 -21.09 40.82 4.37
CA ASP A 120 -20.67 42.23 4.32
C ASP A 120 -20.84 42.82 2.90
N GLY A 121 -21.54 43.95 2.82
CA GLY A 121 -21.91 44.63 1.58
C GLY A 121 -23.22 44.15 0.94
N GLU A 122 -23.98 43.23 1.56
CA GLU A 122 -25.22 42.71 0.98
C GLU A 122 -26.34 43.77 0.85
N ILE A 123 -27.25 43.55 -0.11
CA ILE A 123 -28.46 44.37 -0.30
C ILE A 123 -29.67 43.51 0.06
N VAL A 124 -30.47 43.93 1.02
CA VAL A 124 -31.70 43.24 1.45
C VAL A 124 -32.95 44.05 1.14
N THR A 125 -34.05 43.37 0.80
CA THR A 125 -35.29 44.06 0.40
C THR A 125 -36.29 44.30 1.53
N GLN A 126 -35.92 43.99 2.77
CA GLN A 126 -36.74 44.16 3.97
C GLN A 126 -35.96 44.81 5.12
N ARG A 127 -36.64 45.62 5.94
CA ARG A 127 -36.02 46.29 7.10
C ARG A 127 -35.82 45.37 8.31
N MET A 128 -36.63 44.32 8.45
CA MET A 128 -36.43 43.33 9.51
C MET A 128 -35.37 42.34 9.04
N TYR A 129 -34.14 42.52 9.51
CA TYR A 129 -33.00 41.72 9.10
C TYR A 129 -32.71 40.67 10.18
N MET A 130 -32.63 39.41 9.76
CA MET A 130 -32.43 38.25 10.65
C MET A 130 -31.04 37.66 10.42
N PHE A 131 -30.31 37.39 11.50
CA PHE A 131 -28.99 36.77 11.40
C PHE A 131 -28.65 35.92 12.61
N THR A 132 -27.72 34.99 12.43
CA THR A 132 -27.17 34.15 13.51
C THR A 132 -25.77 34.60 13.92
N VAL A 133 -25.39 34.28 15.15
CA VAL A 133 -24.02 34.40 15.68
C VAL A 133 -23.61 33.03 16.19
N THR A 134 -22.56 32.46 15.62
CA THR A 134 -22.12 31.08 15.88
C THR A 134 -20.75 31.10 16.55
N HIS A 135 -20.71 30.83 17.85
CA HIS A 135 -19.48 30.79 18.64
C HIS A 135 -18.68 29.50 18.34
N LEU A 136 -17.43 29.62 17.88
CA LEU A 136 -16.64 28.49 17.41
C LEU A 136 -15.92 27.74 18.54
N ASN A 137 -15.30 28.47 19.48
CA ASN A 137 -14.50 27.87 20.54
C ASN A 137 -15.35 27.47 21.76
N LYS A 138 -15.77 26.21 21.81
CA LYS A 138 -16.60 25.62 22.89
C LYS A 138 -15.96 25.62 24.30
N LYS A 139 -14.68 25.96 24.45
CA LYS A 139 -14.01 26.13 25.77
C LYS A 139 -14.22 27.52 26.37
N LEU A 140 -14.62 28.50 25.55
CA LEU A 140 -14.84 29.87 26.00
C LEU A 140 -16.31 30.06 26.42
N THR A 141 -16.52 30.60 27.62
CA THR A 141 -17.87 30.96 28.09
C THR A 141 -18.20 32.37 27.65
N VAL A 142 -19.21 32.55 26.80
CA VAL A 142 -19.76 33.89 26.50
C VAL A 142 -20.23 34.54 27.80
N LYS A 143 -19.75 35.74 28.10
CA LYS A 143 -20.21 36.61 29.19
C LYS A 143 -21.23 37.61 28.69
N GLU A 144 -20.99 38.16 27.51
CA GLU A 144 -21.78 39.24 26.93
C GLU A 144 -21.75 39.17 25.40
N LEU A 145 -22.88 39.48 24.79
CA LEU A 145 -23.05 39.65 23.35
C LEU A 145 -23.76 41.00 23.16
N GLN A 146 -23.10 41.94 22.51
CA GLN A 146 -23.67 43.25 22.18
C GLN A 146 -23.77 43.38 20.66
N VAL A 147 -24.92 43.84 20.19
CA VAL A 147 -25.12 44.20 18.78
C VAL A 147 -25.47 45.68 18.71
N PHE A 148 -24.83 46.40 17.80
CA PHE A 148 -25.11 47.79 17.50
C PHE A 148 -25.58 47.88 16.05
N VAL A 149 -26.60 48.72 15.79
CA VAL A 149 -27.04 49.08 14.45
C VAL A 149 -27.01 50.60 14.35
N ASN A 150 -26.22 51.12 13.41
CA ASN A 150 -26.00 52.57 13.23
C ASN A 150 -25.69 53.25 14.58
N GLU A 151 -24.61 52.79 15.24
CA GLU A 151 -24.13 53.22 16.56
C GLU A 151 -25.07 52.91 17.77
N ASN A 152 -26.32 52.52 17.55
CA ASN A 152 -27.30 52.27 18.61
C ASN A 152 -27.28 50.80 19.07
N GLN A 153 -27.10 50.55 20.37
CA GLN A 153 -27.12 49.18 20.93
C GLN A 153 -28.53 48.58 20.91
N ILE A 154 -28.64 47.32 20.48
CA ILE A 154 -29.90 46.59 20.28
C ILE A 154 -29.99 45.38 21.22
N ASP A 155 -31.17 45.15 21.79
CA ASP A 155 -31.57 43.91 22.48
C ASP A 155 -31.74 42.76 21.45
N PHE A 156 -30.61 42.17 21.07
CA PHE A 156 -30.54 41.24 19.94
C PHE A 156 -31.15 39.87 20.25
N LYS A 157 -32.18 39.52 19.48
CA LYS A 157 -32.92 38.25 19.59
C LYS A 157 -33.01 37.55 18.22
N GLY A 158 -31.85 37.37 17.58
CA GLY A 158 -31.71 36.79 16.24
C GLY A 158 -32.12 37.73 15.09
N LYS A 159 -32.46 38.99 15.39
CA LYS A 159 -32.89 39.98 14.41
C LYS A 159 -32.70 41.42 14.87
N VAL A 160 -32.65 42.32 13.90
CA VAL A 160 -32.58 43.78 14.07
C VAL A 160 -33.54 44.49 13.09
N ASN A 161 -33.80 45.77 13.32
CA ASN A 161 -34.49 46.63 12.35
C ASN A 161 -33.47 47.59 11.72
N LEU A 162 -33.37 47.59 10.40
CA LEU A 162 -32.49 48.43 9.61
C LEU A 162 -33.24 49.67 9.08
N SER A 163 -32.49 50.75 8.87
CA SER A 163 -32.92 51.97 8.17
C SER A 163 -32.95 51.74 6.67
N LYS A 164 -33.55 52.66 5.89
CA LYS A 164 -33.37 52.66 4.42
C LYS A 164 -31.89 52.90 4.09
N ASP A 165 -31.44 52.40 2.95
CA ASP A 165 -30.10 52.62 2.41
C ASP A 165 -29.01 51.97 3.31
N GLU A 166 -27.87 52.62 3.52
CA GLU A 166 -26.71 52.03 4.23
C GLU A 166 -26.95 51.83 5.74
N ASN A 167 -26.58 50.67 6.28
CA ASN A 167 -26.55 50.40 7.71
C ASN A 167 -25.24 49.74 8.13
N SER A 168 -24.69 50.17 9.26
CA SER A 168 -23.58 49.48 9.93
C SER A 168 -24.12 48.58 11.04
N ILE A 169 -23.75 47.30 11.02
CA ILE A 169 -24.03 46.32 12.07
C ILE A 169 -22.69 45.95 12.73
N VAL A 170 -22.56 46.17 14.04
CA VAL A 170 -21.35 45.83 14.82
C VAL A 170 -21.72 44.82 15.89
N ILE A 171 -20.96 43.72 15.97
CA ILE A 171 -21.19 42.62 16.91
C ILE A 171 -19.96 42.48 17.79
N LYS A 172 -20.10 42.82 19.08
CA LYS A 172 -19.07 42.61 20.11
C LYS A 172 -19.41 41.39 20.94
N VAL A 173 -18.42 40.55 21.24
CA VAL A 173 -18.57 39.39 22.13
C VAL A 173 -17.48 39.42 23.19
N ILE A 174 -17.88 39.38 24.46
CA ILE A 174 -16.97 39.21 25.59
C ILE A 174 -17.02 37.76 26.02
N TYR A 175 -15.90 37.07 25.88
CA TYR A 175 -15.68 35.71 26.36
C TYR A 175 -14.94 35.71 27.69
N GLN A 176 -15.06 34.58 28.41
CA GLN A 176 -14.23 34.24 29.55
C GLN A 176 -13.66 32.83 29.38
N ASN A 177 -12.35 32.66 29.56
CA ASN A 177 -11.69 31.36 29.51
C ASN A 177 -11.67 30.66 30.90
N GLU A 178 -11.13 29.45 30.96
CA GLU A 178 -11.05 28.63 32.19
C GLU A 178 -10.25 29.32 33.32
N LYS A 179 -9.25 30.15 32.98
CA LYS A 179 -8.47 30.95 33.94
C LYS A 179 -9.21 32.19 34.47
N LYS A 180 -10.44 32.43 33.99
CA LYS A 180 -11.29 33.61 34.22
C LYS A 180 -10.84 34.90 33.53
N GLU A 181 -9.82 34.83 32.68
CA GLU A 181 -9.36 35.97 31.85
C GLU A 181 -10.48 36.35 30.86
N ARG A 182 -10.65 37.65 30.59
CA ARG A 182 -11.62 38.18 29.63
C ARG A 182 -10.98 38.35 28.27
N ILE A 183 -11.73 38.03 27.21
CA ILE A 183 -11.33 38.26 25.82
C ILE A 183 -12.49 38.97 25.13
N GLU A 184 -12.24 40.15 24.58
CA GLU A 184 -13.23 40.95 23.84
C GLU A 184 -12.88 40.95 22.36
N VAL A 185 -13.86 40.68 21.51
CA VAL A 185 -13.70 40.60 20.06
C VAL A 185 -14.89 41.22 19.33
N GLU A 186 -14.64 41.78 18.15
CA GLU A 186 -15.62 42.50 17.36
C GLU A 186 -15.59 42.04 15.90
N LYS A 187 -16.76 42.02 15.25
CA LYS A 187 -16.89 42.00 13.79
C LYS A 187 -17.92 43.04 13.36
N SER A 188 -17.66 43.71 12.24
CA SER A 188 -18.42 44.87 11.75
C SER A 188 -18.76 44.67 10.28
N TYR A 189 -19.99 45.03 9.91
CA TYR A 189 -20.60 44.70 8.62
C TYR A 189 -21.42 45.89 8.10
N THR A 190 -21.55 45.97 6.79
CA THR A 190 -22.38 46.95 6.08
C THR A 190 -23.52 46.23 5.38
N VAL A 191 -24.78 46.60 5.65
CA VAL A 191 -25.97 46.01 5.02
C VAL A 191 -26.85 47.12 4.46
N TYR A 192 -27.16 47.03 3.16
CA TYR A 192 -27.96 48.02 2.44
C TYR A 192 -29.42 47.58 2.37
N VAL A 193 -30.37 48.47 2.67
CA VAL A 193 -31.81 48.16 2.54
C VAL A 193 -32.42 48.85 1.32
N ASP A 194 -32.76 48.06 0.31
CA ASP A 194 -33.49 48.50 -0.88
C ASP A 194 -34.87 47.85 -0.96
N THR A 195 -35.88 48.53 -0.41
CA THR A 195 -37.29 48.13 -0.53
C THR A 195 -37.91 48.49 -1.89
N GLU A 196 -37.19 49.19 -2.77
CA GLU A 196 -37.72 49.84 -3.97
C GLU A 196 -37.34 49.14 -5.27
N HIS A 197 -36.20 48.45 -5.33
CA HIS A 197 -35.75 47.69 -6.50
C HIS A 197 -35.92 46.16 -6.33
N ILE A 198 -35.77 45.43 -7.42
CA ILE A 198 -35.64 43.97 -7.38
C ILE A 198 -34.17 43.67 -7.12
N VAL A 199 -33.88 42.81 -6.15
CA VAL A 199 -32.53 42.29 -5.88
C VAL A 199 -32.52 40.82 -6.28
N ILE A 200 -31.54 40.42 -7.10
CA ILE A 200 -31.18 39.02 -7.36
C ILE A 200 -30.11 38.60 -6.36
N TYR A 201 -30.13 37.33 -5.95
CA TYR A 201 -29.15 36.70 -5.08
C TYR A 201 -28.65 35.43 -5.79
N THR A 202 -27.33 35.22 -5.76
CA THR A 202 -26.65 34.08 -6.38
C THR A 202 -25.24 33.94 -5.80
N ASP A 203 -24.69 32.72 -5.82
CA ASP A 203 -23.29 32.42 -5.50
C ASP A 203 -22.36 32.47 -6.74
N LEU A 204 -22.88 32.86 -7.90
CA LEU A 204 -22.08 33.07 -9.11
C LEU A 204 -21.12 34.25 -8.97
N GLU A 205 -19.85 33.99 -9.27
CA GLU A 205 -18.79 35.02 -9.36
C GLU A 205 -18.47 35.28 -10.84
N ASP A 206 -18.51 36.55 -11.26
CA ASP A 206 -18.21 36.94 -12.64
C ASP A 206 -16.70 36.77 -12.95
N GLY A 207 -16.39 36.22 -14.12
CA GLY A 207 -15.03 35.89 -14.53
C GLY A 207 -14.48 34.55 -14.01
N LYS A 208 -15.26 33.76 -13.24
CA LYS A 208 -14.79 32.51 -12.61
C LYS A 208 -14.42 31.42 -13.62
N SER A 209 -13.22 30.86 -13.48
CA SER A 209 -12.75 29.69 -14.22
C SER A 209 -13.00 28.39 -13.46
N TYR A 210 -13.46 27.36 -14.17
CA TYR A 210 -13.73 26.02 -13.66
C TYR A 210 -12.84 24.98 -14.34
N SER A 211 -12.35 24.00 -13.58
CA SER A 211 -11.58 22.85 -14.12
C SER A 211 -12.46 21.63 -14.44
N TYR A 212 -13.78 21.77 -14.35
CA TYR A 212 -14.77 20.71 -14.55
C TYR A 212 -15.98 21.27 -15.30
N PRO A 213 -16.65 20.49 -16.16
CA PRO A 213 -17.74 21.00 -16.98
C PRO A 213 -19.07 21.11 -16.23
N ASN A 214 -19.32 20.28 -15.21
CA ASN A 214 -20.56 20.32 -14.45
C ASN A 214 -20.46 21.35 -13.32
N ILE A 215 -21.39 22.31 -13.27
CA ILE A 215 -21.53 23.28 -12.17
C ILE A 215 -22.92 23.21 -11.53
N SER A 216 -22.99 23.64 -10.27
CA SER A 216 -24.22 23.91 -9.52
C SER A 216 -24.12 25.32 -8.95
N PHE A 217 -25.23 26.06 -8.90
CA PHE A 217 -25.30 27.42 -8.34
C PHE A 217 -26.73 27.75 -7.88
N GLU A 218 -26.86 28.69 -6.95
CA GLU A 218 -28.14 29.22 -6.48
C GLU A 218 -28.54 30.48 -7.27
N ALA A 219 -29.84 30.67 -7.51
CA ALA A 219 -30.38 31.91 -8.08
C ALA A 219 -31.83 32.16 -7.63
N TYR A 220 -32.06 33.24 -6.91
CA TYR A 220 -33.39 33.69 -6.46
C TYR A 220 -33.49 35.22 -6.46
N ALA A 221 -34.68 35.78 -6.23
CA ALA A 221 -34.88 37.23 -6.24
C ALA A 221 -36.01 37.67 -5.31
N TYR A 222 -35.88 38.87 -4.75
CA TYR A 222 -36.90 39.49 -3.90
C TYR A 222 -37.24 40.91 -4.35
N LEU A 223 -38.45 41.36 -4.01
CA LEU A 223 -38.88 42.76 -4.08
C LEU A 223 -39.71 43.10 -2.83
N SER A 224 -39.25 44.09 -2.06
CA SER A 224 -39.93 44.58 -0.85
C SER A 224 -40.23 43.49 0.20
N GLY A 225 -39.40 42.45 0.29
CA GLY A 225 -39.57 41.29 1.18
C GLY A 225 -40.42 40.14 0.61
N GLU A 226 -41.02 40.29 -0.56
CA GLU A 226 -41.74 39.20 -1.25
C GLU A 226 -40.82 38.58 -2.33
N GLU A 227 -40.71 37.25 -2.32
CA GLU A 227 -39.94 36.50 -3.34
C GLU A 227 -40.58 36.65 -4.72
N ILE A 228 -39.78 36.64 -5.78
CA ILE A 228 -40.26 36.65 -7.17
C ILE A 228 -39.51 35.64 -8.03
N PRO A 229 -40.19 34.90 -8.91
CA PRO A 229 -39.56 33.83 -9.69
C PRO A 229 -38.54 34.38 -10.68
N VAL A 230 -37.32 33.86 -10.61
CA VAL A 230 -36.26 34.13 -11.57
C VAL A 230 -36.45 33.31 -12.86
N ARG A 231 -35.70 33.68 -13.89
CA ARG A 231 -35.51 32.88 -15.11
C ARG A 231 -34.04 32.84 -15.43
N VAL A 232 -33.47 31.64 -15.38
CA VAL A 232 -32.04 31.41 -15.62
C VAL A 232 -31.82 30.84 -17.02
N SER A 233 -30.77 31.30 -17.69
CA SER A 233 -30.33 30.78 -18.99
C SER A 233 -28.81 30.77 -19.10
N VAL A 234 -28.25 29.73 -19.71
CA VAL A 234 -26.82 29.61 -20.01
C VAL A 234 -26.65 29.53 -21.53
N ASN A 235 -25.78 30.35 -22.10
CA ASN A 235 -25.57 30.50 -23.54
C ASN A 235 -26.91 30.69 -24.29
N ASP A 236 -27.74 31.58 -23.72
CA ASP A 236 -29.12 31.93 -24.12
C ASP A 236 -30.15 30.76 -24.11
N LYS A 237 -29.73 29.52 -23.79
CA LYS A 237 -30.60 28.38 -23.51
C LYS A 237 -31.14 28.46 -22.08
N LYS A 238 -32.46 28.50 -21.90
CA LYS A 238 -33.10 28.42 -20.59
C LYS A 238 -32.77 27.09 -19.90
N ILE A 239 -32.52 27.15 -18.60
CA ILE A 239 -32.35 25.97 -17.74
C ILE A 239 -33.48 25.89 -16.72
N ALA A 240 -33.72 24.70 -16.19
CA ALA A 240 -34.70 24.47 -15.14
C ALA A 240 -34.02 24.50 -13.76
N GLU A 241 -34.76 24.98 -12.78
CA GLU A 241 -34.49 24.78 -11.36
C GLU A 241 -34.59 23.28 -11.04
N LYS A 242 -33.62 22.74 -10.30
CA LYS A 242 -33.52 21.28 -10.01
C LYS A 242 -34.08 20.96 -8.62
N THR A 243 -33.74 21.80 -7.65
CA THR A 243 -34.34 21.88 -6.31
C THR A 243 -34.50 23.36 -5.99
N GLU A 244 -35.21 23.70 -4.90
CA GLU A 244 -35.45 25.08 -4.46
C GLU A 244 -34.19 25.96 -4.58
N HIS A 245 -34.32 27.01 -5.42
CA HIS A 245 -33.30 27.99 -5.82
C HIS A 245 -32.05 27.45 -6.55
N CYS A 246 -31.87 26.14 -6.70
CA CYS A 246 -30.65 25.50 -7.19
C CYS A 246 -30.74 25.11 -8.68
N TYR A 247 -29.67 25.42 -9.41
CA TYR A 247 -29.54 25.19 -10.85
C TYR A 247 -28.25 24.41 -11.16
N GLU A 248 -28.37 23.36 -11.98
CA GLU A 248 -27.23 22.60 -12.50
C GLU A 248 -27.07 22.80 -14.01
N TYR A 249 -25.82 22.85 -14.48
CA TYR A 249 -25.52 22.92 -15.90
C TYR A 249 -24.17 22.28 -16.28
N ARG A 250 -24.09 21.71 -17.49
CA ARG A 250 -22.81 21.31 -18.10
C ARG A 250 -22.32 22.40 -19.04
N LEU A 251 -21.32 23.15 -18.58
CA LEU A 251 -20.57 24.14 -19.34
C LEU A 251 -19.96 23.54 -20.62
N GLN A 252 -19.88 24.37 -21.66
CA GLN A 252 -19.11 24.09 -22.87
C GLN A 252 -17.66 24.56 -22.66
N GLU A 253 -16.67 23.98 -23.35
CA GLU A 253 -15.28 24.44 -23.19
C GLU A 253 -15.10 25.88 -23.70
N GLY A 254 -14.34 26.67 -22.96
CA GLY A 254 -14.26 28.12 -23.07
C GLY A 254 -15.38 28.85 -22.34
N LYS A 255 -15.76 30.01 -22.88
CA LYS A 255 -16.57 31.02 -22.21
C LYS A 255 -18.07 30.73 -22.30
N ASN A 256 -18.72 30.65 -21.14
CA ASN A 256 -20.15 30.48 -20.99
C ASN A 256 -20.76 31.74 -20.35
N LYS A 257 -21.94 32.14 -20.83
CA LYS A 257 -22.69 33.31 -20.36
C LYS A 257 -23.94 32.83 -19.64
N ILE A 258 -23.96 32.97 -18.32
CA ILE A 258 -25.14 32.76 -17.48
C ILE A 258 -25.90 34.09 -17.39
N SER A 259 -27.23 34.06 -17.36
CA SER A 259 -28.06 35.25 -17.17
C SER A 259 -29.27 34.92 -16.32
N ILE A 260 -29.49 35.73 -15.28
CA ILE A 260 -30.61 35.62 -14.34
C ILE A 260 -31.53 36.82 -14.58
N GLN A 261 -32.82 36.57 -14.82
CA GLN A 261 -33.81 37.62 -15.06
C GLN A 261 -34.96 37.52 -14.05
N ALA A 262 -35.29 38.63 -13.39
CA ALA A 262 -36.40 38.71 -12.44
C ALA A 262 -37.32 39.89 -12.78
N ALA A 263 -38.64 39.70 -12.68
CA ALA A 263 -39.62 40.72 -13.08
C ALA A 263 -40.93 40.64 -12.30
N LYS A 264 -41.47 41.80 -11.91
CA LYS A 264 -42.76 41.95 -11.22
C LYS A 264 -43.44 43.27 -11.61
N GLY A 265 -44.64 43.16 -12.17
CA GLY A 265 -45.38 44.32 -12.71
C GLY A 265 -44.59 45.02 -13.81
N LYS A 266 -44.26 46.31 -13.60
CA LYS A 266 -43.42 47.10 -14.52
C LYS A 266 -41.91 47.04 -14.21
N LYS A 267 -41.50 46.43 -13.09
CA LYS A 267 -40.08 46.31 -12.71
C LYS A 267 -39.49 45.04 -13.34
N LYS A 268 -38.31 45.17 -13.96
CA LYS A 268 -37.48 44.06 -14.44
C LYS A 268 -36.02 44.37 -14.12
N VAL A 269 -35.29 43.37 -13.66
CA VAL A 269 -33.82 43.36 -13.59
C VAL A 269 -33.28 42.17 -14.39
N GLN A 270 -32.03 42.29 -14.85
CA GLN A 270 -31.27 41.18 -15.41
C GLN A 270 -29.81 41.34 -14.99
N GLU A 271 -29.25 40.26 -14.48
CA GLU A 271 -27.83 40.12 -14.21
C GLU A 271 -27.23 39.09 -15.17
N THR A 272 -25.91 39.12 -15.34
CA THR A 272 -25.21 38.32 -16.33
C THR A 272 -23.79 38.05 -15.86
N TYR A 273 -23.42 36.78 -15.84
CA TYR A 273 -22.16 36.27 -15.33
C TYR A 273 -21.44 35.51 -16.43
N GLN A 274 -20.17 35.82 -16.65
CA GLN A 274 -19.32 35.16 -17.62
C GLN A 274 -18.36 34.21 -16.90
N VAL A 275 -18.57 32.91 -17.06
CA VAL A 275 -17.70 31.86 -16.50
C VAL A 275 -16.93 31.18 -17.63
N ASP A 276 -15.79 30.58 -17.31
CA ASP A 276 -14.92 29.90 -18.27
C ASP A 276 -14.68 28.45 -17.82
N TYR A 277 -14.77 27.47 -18.71
CA TYR A 277 -14.39 26.08 -18.42
C TYR A 277 -13.23 25.67 -19.32
N GLN A 278 -12.16 25.12 -18.75
CA GLN A 278 -11.03 24.57 -19.51
C GLN A 278 -10.69 23.17 -18.97
N LYS A 279 -10.53 22.19 -19.87
CA LYS A 279 -10.24 20.80 -19.47
C LYS A 279 -8.82 20.69 -18.92
N SER A 280 -8.70 20.66 -17.59
CA SER A 280 -7.40 20.59 -16.91
C SER A 280 -6.70 19.25 -17.20
N LYS A 281 -5.53 19.34 -17.86
CA LYS A 281 -4.63 18.20 -18.12
C LYS A 281 -3.81 17.77 -16.89
N GLU A 282 -3.86 18.53 -15.81
CA GLU A 282 -3.11 18.24 -14.57
C GLU A 282 -3.87 17.23 -13.69
N LYS A 283 -5.19 17.14 -13.85
CA LYS A 283 -6.08 16.24 -13.12
C LYS A 283 -6.30 14.93 -13.88
N ILE A 284 -5.25 14.11 -13.94
CA ILE A 284 -5.26 12.74 -14.49
C ILE A 284 -5.28 11.73 -13.34
N TYR A 285 -6.25 10.81 -13.32
CA TYR A 285 -6.31 9.74 -12.32
C TYR A 285 -6.98 8.47 -12.86
N ILE A 286 -6.77 7.36 -12.14
CA ILE A 286 -7.32 6.04 -12.43
C ILE A 286 -8.07 5.55 -11.19
N GLU A 287 -9.34 5.19 -11.35
CA GLU A 287 -10.13 4.50 -10.34
C GLU A 287 -10.10 2.99 -10.59
N THR A 288 -9.79 2.20 -9.56
CA THR A 288 -9.77 0.73 -9.64
C THR A 288 -10.00 0.07 -8.27
N ASP A 289 -10.53 -1.14 -8.27
CA ASP A 289 -10.61 -2.02 -7.08
C ASP A 289 -9.41 -3.00 -6.98
N LEU A 290 -8.44 -2.90 -7.90
CA LEU A 290 -7.20 -3.68 -7.86
C LEU A 290 -6.33 -3.35 -6.62
N LYS A 291 -5.70 -4.41 -6.11
CA LYS A 291 -4.72 -4.40 -5.02
C LYS A 291 -3.80 -5.60 -5.19
N ASN A 292 -2.59 -5.52 -4.63
CA ASN A 292 -1.69 -6.69 -4.58
C ASN A 292 -2.31 -7.74 -3.64
N GLN A 293 -2.54 -8.96 -4.12
CA GLN A 293 -3.24 -10.01 -3.37
C GLN A 293 -2.95 -11.42 -3.91
N GLN A 294 -3.13 -12.43 -3.05
CA GLN A 294 -3.19 -13.84 -3.47
C GLN A 294 -4.65 -14.26 -3.66
N VAL A 295 -4.94 -15.06 -4.70
CA VAL A 295 -6.26 -15.62 -4.99
C VAL A 295 -6.20 -17.11 -5.29
N SER A 296 -7.30 -17.83 -5.03
CA SER A 296 -7.46 -19.28 -5.24
C SER A 296 -8.17 -19.66 -6.54
N GLU A 297 -8.84 -18.71 -7.18
CA GLU A 297 -9.67 -18.90 -8.37
C GLU A 297 -8.93 -18.45 -9.63
N GLU A 298 -9.02 -19.23 -10.71
CA GLU A 298 -8.47 -18.87 -12.03
C GLU A 298 -9.19 -17.65 -12.62
N LYS A 299 -10.52 -17.61 -12.49
CA LYS A 299 -11.38 -16.55 -13.02
C LYS A 299 -11.31 -15.34 -12.09
N PHE A 300 -10.62 -14.29 -12.54
CA PHE A 300 -10.44 -13.05 -11.79
C PHE A 300 -11.16 -11.90 -12.47
N GLN A 301 -11.85 -11.06 -11.69
CA GLN A 301 -12.57 -9.88 -12.18
C GLN A 301 -12.15 -8.64 -11.40
N PHE A 302 -12.09 -7.51 -12.09
CA PHE A 302 -11.77 -6.20 -11.51
C PHE A 302 -12.42 -5.06 -12.29
N ARG A 303 -12.37 -3.86 -11.73
CA ARG A 303 -12.82 -2.62 -12.34
C ARG A 303 -11.66 -1.66 -12.56
N ALA A 304 -11.66 -0.96 -13.69
CA ALA A 304 -10.73 0.14 -13.95
C ALA A 304 -11.38 1.19 -14.86
N LYS A 305 -11.34 2.47 -14.45
CA LYS A 305 -11.76 3.63 -15.26
C LYS A 305 -10.70 4.73 -15.17
N GLY A 306 -10.47 5.43 -16.28
CA GLY A 306 -9.51 6.52 -16.37
C GLY A 306 -10.21 7.86 -16.52
N TYR A 307 -9.65 8.91 -15.91
CA TYR A 307 -10.23 10.26 -15.94
C TYR A 307 -9.17 11.32 -16.24
N ILE A 308 -9.51 12.27 -17.12
CA ILE A 308 -8.70 13.47 -17.41
C ILE A 308 -9.61 14.70 -17.33
N GLY A 309 -9.29 15.63 -16.43
CA GLY A 309 -10.12 16.82 -16.18
C GLY A 309 -11.51 16.51 -15.60
N GLY A 310 -11.69 15.29 -15.05
CA GLY A 310 -12.99 14.79 -14.58
C GLY A 310 -13.94 14.30 -15.69
N GLU A 311 -13.48 14.17 -16.93
CA GLU A 311 -14.17 13.39 -17.97
C GLU A 311 -13.55 12.00 -18.06
N GLU A 312 -14.38 10.97 -18.31
CA GLU A 312 -13.89 9.59 -18.47
C GLU A 312 -13.19 9.43 -19.82
N GLU A 313 -12.03 8.75 -19.81
CA GLU A 313 -11.14 8.58 -20.95
C GLU A 313 -10.71 7.12 -21.09
N ARG A 314 -10.34 6.72 -22.32
CA ARG A 314 -9.91 5.34 -22.60
C ARG A 314 -8.57 5.03 -21.92
N ILE A 315 -8.65 4.21 -20.87
CA ILE A 315 -7.51 3.59 -20.20
C ILE A 315 -6.95 2.40 -21.01
N SER A 316 -5.63 2.24 -21.04
CA SER A 316 -4.98 1.00 -21.54
C SER A 316 -4.74 0.06 -20.35
N VAL A 317 -5.01 -1.23 -20.57
CA VAL A 317 -4.99 -2.27 -19.55
C VAL A 317 -4.22 -3.46 -20.10
N LYS A 318 -3.20 -3.93 -19.37
CA LYS A 318 -2.33 -5.04 -19.80
C LYS A 318 -2.24 -6.10 -18.71
N TRP A 319 -2.17 -7.36 -19.09
CA TRP A 319 -1.96 -8.50 -18.19
C TRP A 319 -0.77 -9.31 -18.68
N ASN A 320 0.27 -9.42 -17.86
CA ASN A 320 1.53 -10.06 -18.25
C ASN A 320 2.07 -9.50 -19.58
N GLU A 321 2.04 -8.16 -19.69
CA GLU A 321 2.42 -7.34 -20.86
C GLU A 321 1.50 -7.43 -22.10
N GLU A 322 0.65 -8.47 -22.20
CA GLU A 322 -0.39 -8.60 -23.24
C GLU A 322 -1.50 -7.52 -23.05
N GLU A 323 -1.88 -6.77 -24.10
CA GLU A 323 -2.94 -5.75 -24.00
C GLU A 323 -4.35 -6.37 -24.02
N ILE A 324 -5.20 -5.92 -23.10
CA ILE A 324 -6.58 -6.37 -22.92
C ILE A 324 -7.53 -5.41 -23.64
N ALA A 325 -8.60 -5.96 -24.24
CA ALA A 325 -9.65 -5.15 -24.85
C ALA A 325 -10.29 -4.18 -23.83
N TRP A 326 -10.41 -2.91 -24.22
CA TRP A 326 -11.06 -1.88 -23.39
C TRP A 326 -12.56 -2.17 -23.21
N SER A 327 -13.09 -1.77 -22.05
CA SER A 327 -14.45 -2.05 -21.59
C SER A 327 -15.16 -0.74 -21.22
N GLU A 328 -16.26 -0.41 -21.90
CA GLU A 328 -17.01 0.85 -21.66
C GLU A 328 -17.60 0.92 -20.24
N GLU A 329 -17.97 -0.24 -19.71
CA GLU A 329 -18.44 -0.39 -18.32
C GLU A 329 -17.30 -0.30 -17.30
N GLY A 330 -16.03 -0.27 -17.74
CA GLY A 330 -14.84 -0.37 -16.89
C GLY A 330 -14.69 -1.73 -16.21
N ARG A 331 -15.36 -2.79 -16.70
CA ARG A 331 -15.34 -4.15 -16.12
C ARG A 331 -14.41 -5.06 -16.92
N TYR A 332 -13.50 -5.75 -16.25
CA TYR A 332 -12.51 -6.64 -16.86
C TYR A 332 -12.56 -8.04 -16.22
N GLU A 333 -12.29 -9.07 -17.04
CA GLU A 333 -12.22 -10.47 -16.61
C GLU A 333 -10.98 -11.13 -17.22
N LEU A 334 -10.25 -11.91 -16.40
CA LEU A 334 -9.05 -12.64 -16.77
C LEU A 334 -9.13 -14.09 -16.30
N ARG A 335 -8.35 -14.95 -16.96
CA ARG A 335 -8.02 -16.31 -16.49
C ARG A 335 -6.56 -16.34 -16.11
N LEU A 336 -6.28 -16.29 -14.80
CA LEU A 336 -4.93 -16.10 -14.28
C LEU A 336 -4.03 -17.32 -14.58
N LYS A 337 -2.78 -17.06 -14.93
CA LYS A 337 -1.74 -18.10 -15.08
C LYS A 337 -1.21 -18.41 -13.67
N ASN A 338 -1.12 -19.68 -13.27
CA ASN A 338 -0.76 -20.06 -11.89
C ASN A 338 0.69 -19.62 -11.53
N GLY A 339 0.82 -18.75 -10.52
CA GLY A 339 1.98 -17.89 -10.30
C GLY A 339 1.60 -16.41 -10.23
N GLU A 340 2.58 -15.52 -10.45
CA GLU A 340 2.34 -14.08 -10.53
C GLU A 340 1.59 -13.67 -11.82
N ASN A 341 0.65 -12.72 -11.67
CA ASN A 341 -0.03 -12.07 -12.77
C ASN A 341 0.05 -10.56 -12.58
N VAL A 342 0.80 -9.88 -13.45
CA VAL A 342 0.99 -8.43 -13.37
C VAL A 342 -0.06 -7.75 -14.23
N ILE A 343 -1.00 -7.05 -13.59
CA ILE A 343 -1.97 -6.19 -14.26
C ILE A 343 -1.42 -4.76 -14.24
N SER A 344 -1.26 -4.15 -15.42
CA SER A 344 -0.79 -2.77 -15.56
C SER A 344 -1.93 -1.89 -16.11
N LEU A 345 -2.15 -0.73 -15.49
CA LEU A 345 -3.10 0.29 -15.94
C LEU A 345 -2.32 1.53 -16.39
N GLU A 346 -2.60 2.06 -17.57
CA GLU A 346 -1.92 3.23 -18.13
C GLU A 346 -2.93 4.26 -18.68
N LEU A 347 -2.78 5.52 -18.26
CA LEU A 347 -3.59 6.66 -18.71
C LEU A 347 -2.71 7.91 -18.84
N GLY A 348 -2.31 8.25 -20.07
CA GLY A 348 -1.34 9.32 -20.32
C GLY A 348 0.00 9.03 -19.62
N GLU A 349 0.40 9.89 -18.68
CA GLU A 349 1.59 9.70 -17.87
C GLU A 349 1.35 8.84 -16.61
N GLN A 350 0.09 8.66 -16.18
CA GLN A 350 -0.24 7.85 -15.01
C GLN A 350 -0.09 6.36 -15.33
N LYS A 351 0.69 5.64 -14.51
CA LYS A 351 0.91 4.19 -14.64
C LYS A 351 0.82 3.52 -13.28
N GLN A 352 0.00 2.49 -13.18
CA GLN A 352 -0.18 1.66 -11.99
C GLN A 352 0.12 0.20 -12.35
N LYS A 353 0.69 -0.57 -11.41
CA LYS A 353 0.92 -2.01 -11.55
C LYS A 353 0.45 -2.75 -10.30
N TYR A 354 -0.22 -3.88 -10.52
CA TYR A 354 -0.80 -4.73 -9.49
C TYR A 354 -0.38 -6.18 -9.70
N SER A 355 0.07 -6.83 -8.63
CA SER A 355 0.47 -8.25 -8.62
C SER A 355 -0.64 -9.11 -8.03
N ILE A 356 -1.22 -9.98 -8.86
CA ILE A 356 -2.23 -10.96 -8.46
C ILE A 356 -1.58 -12.35 -8.47
N ILE A 357 -1.29 -12.88 -7.29
CA ILE A 357 -0.65 -14.19 -7.12
C ILE A 357 -1.76 -15.25 -7.17
N TYR A 358 -1.91 -15.92 -8.30
CA TYR A 358 -2.85 -17.04 -8.42
C TYR A 358 -2.19 -18.32 -7.93
N LYS A 359 -2.75 -18.91 -6.88
CA LYS A 359 -2.34 -20.20 -6.32
C LYS A 359 -3.52 -21.18 -6.44
N GLU A 360 -3.55 -21.96 -7.52
CA GLU A 360 -4.59 -22.97 -7.81
C GLU A 360 -4.82 -23.82 -6.55
N ASN A 361 -6.02 -23.76 -5.95
CA ASN A 361 -6.32 -24.32 -4.63
C ASN A 361 -5.78 -25.76 -4.46
N ALA A 362 -4.74 -25.95 -3.64
CA ALA A 362 -4.23 -27.27 -3.30
C ALA A 362 -5.14 -27.86 -2.24
N GLY A 363 -6.16 -28.60 -2.70
CA GLY A 363 -7.40 -28.89 -1.97
C GLY A 363 -7.24 -29.25 -0.51
N THR A 364 -7.32 -28.24 0.36
CA THR A 364 -7.65 -28.39 1.79
C THR A 364 -9.17 -28.49 1.91
N GLY A 365 -9.76 -29.46 1.21
CA GLY A 365 -11.20 -29.68 1.18
C GLY A 365 -11.74 -29.90 2.59
N GLU A 366 -12.92 -29.37 2.88
CA GLU A 366 -13.63 -29.67 4.13
C GLU A 366 -14.08 -31.14 4.15
N ASP A 367 -14.19 -31.77 2.98
CA ASP A 367 -14.02 -33.21 2.79
C ASP A 367 -12.52 -33.57 2.82
N LYS A 368 -12.06 -34.14 3.94
CA LYS A 368 -10.82 -34.93 3.94
C LYS A 368 -11.11 -36.28 3.28
N ASP A 369 -10.64 -36.46 2.05
CA ASP A 369 -10.49 -37.81 1.49
C ASP A 369 -9.45 -38.58 2.33
N GLU A 370 -9.91 -39.54 3.12
CA GLU A 370 -9.05 -40.39 3.96
C GLU A 370 -8.16 -41.32 3.13
N ASN A 371 -8.48 -41.50 1.84
CA ASN A 371 -7.69 -42.29 0.89
C ASN A 371 -6.69 -41.44 0.08
N ALA A 372 -6.60 -40.13 0.33
CA ALA A 372 -5.73 -39.23 -0.43
C ALA A 372 -4.23 -39.55 -0.22
N PRO A 373 -3.41 -39.59 -1.29
CA PRO A 373 -1.96 -39.82 -1.19
C PRO A 373 -1.21 -38.83 -0.26
N ILE A 374 -0.30 -39.37 0.55
CA ILE A 374 0.49 -38.59 1.52
C ILE A 374 1.73 -38.03 0.82
N ILE A 375 1.80 -36.70 0.70
CA ILE A 375 2.93 -35.97 0.07
C ILE A 375 3.82 -35.32 1.14
N THR A 376 5.11 -35.65 1.17
CA THR A 376 6.15 -34.91 1.93
C THR A 376 7.05 -34.17 0.95
N CYS A 377 7.50 -32.95 1.27
CA CYS A 377 8.44 -32.19 0.43
C CYS A 377 9.31 -31.25 1.28
N SER A 378 10.54 -30.95 0.82
CA SER A 378 11.47 -30.02 1.46
C SER A 378 11.18 -28.53 1.19
N LEU A 379 10.28 -28.21 0.27
CA LEU A 379 9.84 -26.83 0.01
C LEU A 379 9.11 -26.22 1.21
N LYS A 380 9.39 -24.93 1.46
CA LYS A 380 8.71 -24.10 2.46
C LYS A 380 7.79 -23.12 1.72
N ASP A 381 6.52 -23.07 2.11
CA ASP A 381 5.56 -22.14 1.50
C ASP A 381 5.86 -20.70 1.92
N GLY A 382 5.82 -19.76 0.96
CA GLY A 382 6.21 -18.37 1.18
C GLY A 382 7.73 -18.10 1.22
N ALA A 383 8.57 -19.08 0.85
CA ALA A 383 10.02 -18.90 0.86
C ALA A 383 10.47 -17.83 -0.16
N THR A 384 11.43 -16.98 0.25
CA THR A 384 12.22 -16.17 -0.68
C THR A 384 13.52 -16.90 -1.00
N VAL A 385 13.92 -16.86 -2.27
CA VAL A 385 15.11 -17.54 -2.80
C VAL A 385 15.84 -16.65 -3.81
N ASN A 386 17.11 -16.94 -4.07
CA ASN A 386 17.99 -16.08 -4.89
C ASN A 386 18.68 -16.80 -6.05
N ASN A 387 18.59 -18.13 -6.12
CA ASN A 387 18.98 -18.91 -7.29
C ASN A 387 17.73 -19.35 -8.09
N LYS A 388 17.70 -19.01 -9.38
CA LYS A 388 16.64 -19.42 -10.33
C LYS A 388 16.51 -20.93 -10.50
N ASN A 389 17.57 -21.68 -10.19
CA ASN A 389 17.56 -23.14 -10.11
C ASN A 389 17.11 -23.55 -8.69
N LEU A 390 15.87 -24.00 -8.54
CA LEU A 390 15.33 -24.46 -7.27
C LEU A 390 15.30 -26.00 -7.22
N ASN A 391 16.31 -26.58 -6.60
CA ASN A 391 16.32 -27.99 -6.23
C ASN A 391 15.40 -28.25 -5.02
N PHE A 392 14.65 -29.35 -5.05
CA PHE A 392 13.90 -29.85 -3.90
C PHE A 392 13.66 -31.36 -4.01
N GLN A 393 13.33 -31.97 -2.87
CA GLN A 393 13.07 -33.38 -2.70
C GLN A 393 11.63 -33.56 -2.23
N LEU A 394 10.97 -34.61 -2.70
CA LEU A 394 9.66 -35.04 -2.24
C LEU A 394 9.63 -36.55 -2.04
N ASN A 395 8.62 -37.02 -1.31
CA ASN A 395 8.22 -38.42 -1.33
C ASN A 395 6.69 -38.52 -1.26
N ALA A 396 6.16 -39.60 -1.81
CA ALA A 396 4.74 -39.85 -1.98
C ALA A 396 4.39 -41.26 -1.49
N LYS A 397 3.24 -41.38 -0.83
CA LYS A 397 2.67 -42.67 -0.42
C LYS A 397 1.19 -42.73 -0.75
N ASP A 398 0.67 -43.93 -0.97
CA ASP A 398 -0.78 -44.17 -0.89
C ASP A 398 -1.26 -44.04 0.58
N TYR A 399 -2.58 -44.06 0.79
CA TYR A 399 -3.19 -43.99 2.11
C TYR A 399 -2.87 -45.20 3.00
N GLN A 400 -2.50 -46.34 2.39
CA GLN A 400 -2.02 -47.53 3.08
C GLN A 400 -0.55 -47.40 3.54
N GLY A 401 0.10 -46.26 3.24
CA GLY A 401 1.45 -45.91 3.69
C GLY A 401 2.57 -46.50 2.86
N LYS A 402 2.26 -47.11 1.71
CA LYS A 402 3.20 -47.71 0.77
C LYS A 402 3.68 -46.65 -0.24
N TRP A 403 4.96 -46.74 -0.60
CA TRP A 403 5.61 -45.76 -1.47
C TRP A 403 5.04 -45.76 -2.90
N LEU A 404 4.80 -44.56 -3.42
CA LEU A 404 4.49 -44.30 -4.83
C LEU A 404 5.76 -43.80 -5.53
N ASP A 405 6.10 -44.42 -6.67
CA ASP A 405 7.24 -44.01 -7.48
C ASP A 405 6.93 -42.77 -8.35
N GLN A 406 7.93 -42.29 -9.09
CA GLN A 406 7.85 -41.06 -9.88
C GLN A 406 6.72 -41.06 -10.92
N SER A 407 6.31 -42.20 -11.46
CA SER A 407 5.22 -42.25 -12.46
C SER A 407 3.87 -41.73 -11.93
N TYR A 408 3.71 -41.75 -10.60
CA TYR A 408 2.52 -41.26 -9.89
C TYR A 408 2.56 -39.74 -9.60
N VAL A 409 3.67 -39.06 -9.89
CA VAL A 409 3.93 -37.68 -9.47
C VAL A 409 4.12 -36.75 -10.67
N THR A 410 3.33 -35.67 -10.70
CA THR A 410 3.48 -34.54 -11.63
C THR A 410 3.89 -33.30 -10.84
N VAL A 411 4.91 -32.57 -11.32
CA VAL A 411 5.40 -31.35 -10.67
C VAL A 411 5.52 -30.23 -11.68
N THR A 412 4.92 -29.08 -11.40
CA THR A 412 5.01 -27.87 -12.24
C THR A 412 5.44 -26.65 -11.43
N CYS A 413 6.02 -25.66 -12.09
CA CYS A 413 6.38 -24.35 -11.56
C CYS A 413 5.95 -23.27 -12.57
N GLY A 414 5.12 -22.32 -12.15
CA GLY A 414 4.61 -21.28 -13.06
C GLY A 414 3.82 -21.84 -14.25
N GLY A 415 3.21 -23.03 -14.10
CA GLY A 415 2.51 -23.77 -15.17
C GLY A 415 3.41 -24.60 -16.10
N LYS A 416 4.74 -24.52 -15.99
CA LYS A 416 5.70 -25.34 -16.76
C LYS A 416 6.12 -26.56 -15.95
N GLU A 417 6.45 -27.69 -16.57
CA GLU A 417 6.94 -28.87 -15.84
C GLU A 417 8.30 -28.61 -15.17
N ALA A 418 8.49 -29.15 -13.96
CA ALA A 418 9.79 -29.15 -13.28
C ALA A 418 10.62 -30.36 -13.74
N SER A 419 11.92 -30.16 -13.95
CA SER A 419 12.81 -31.23 -14.40
C SER A 419 13.03 -32.27 -13.30
N LEU A 420 12.78 -33.54 -13.59
CA LEU A 420 13.23 -34.63 -12.73
C LEU A 420 14.77 -34.69 -12.75
N ILE A 421 15.39 -34.81 -11.58
CA ILE A 421 16.83 -35.02 -11.41
C ILE A 421 17.10 -36.53 -11.25
N TYR A 422 16.48 -37.12 -10.23
CA TYR A 422 16.61 -38.54 -9.92
C TYR A 422 15.42 -39.03 -9.08
N ALA A 423 15.13 -40.33 -9.16
CA ALA A 423 14.09 -40.98 -8.37
C ALA A 423 14.60 -42.32 -7.84
N ASN A 424 14.41 -42.56 -6.55
CA ASN A 424 14.53 -43.89 -5.94
C ASN A 424 13.21 -44.26 -5.23
N LYS A 425 13.19 -45.41 -4.54
CA LYS A 425 12.01 -45.99 -3.88
C LYS A 425 11.31 -45.07 -2.86
N ASN A 426 11.99 -44.06 -2.33
CA ASN A 426 11.56 -43.29 -1.15
C ASN A 426 11.93 -41.80 -1.20
N GLN A 427 12.59 -41.33 -2.25
CA GLN A 427 12.93 -39.93 -2.50
C GLN A 427 12.89 -39.67 -4.02
N ILE A 428 12.21 -38.59 -4.41
CA ILE A 428 12.11 -38.11 -5.79
C ILE A 428 12.58 -36.66 -5.79
N SER A 429 13.56 -36.33 -6.63
CA SER A 429 14.24 -35.04 -6.61
C SER A 429 14.01 -34.28 -7.91
N TYR A 430 13.59 -33.02 -7.79
CA TYR A 430 13.22 -32.14 -8.90
C TYR A 430 14.00 -30.83 -8.87
N LYS A 431 14.18 -30.23 -10.05
CA LYS A 431 14.64 -28.86 -10.25
C LYS A 431 13.54 -28.05 -10.93
N ALA A 432 12.98 -27.07 -10.22
CA ALA A 432 12.14 -26.03 -10.82
C ALA A 432 13.02 -24.89 -11.33
N LEU A 433 12.67 -24.35 -12.51
CA LEU A 433 13.23 -23.10 -13.02
C LEU A 433 12.27 -21.96 -12.66
N LEU A 434 12.77 -20.97 -11.93
CA LEU A 434 11.99 -19.84 -11.44
C LEU A 434 12.07 -18.65 -12.41
N THR A 435 10.94 -17.97 -12.59
CA THR A 435 10.89 -16.62 -13.17
C THR A 435 11.07 -15.60 -12.05
N GLU A 436 11.68 -14.44 -12.29
CA GLU A 436 11.80 -13.40 -11.27
C GLU A 436 10.39 -12.95 -10.80
N GLY A 437 10.20 -12.82 -9.48
CA GLY A 437 8.88 -12.62 -8.87
C GLY A 437 8.29 -13.87 -8.20
N TYR A 438 6.97 -13.91 -8.06
CA TYR A 438 6.23 -15.01 -7.42
C TYR A 438 5.99 -16.18 -8.38
N ASN A 439 6.56 -17.33 -8.00
CA ASN A 439 6.33 -18.62 -8.64
C ASN A 439 5.41 -19.45 -7.73
N VAL A 440 4.58 -20.30 -8.33
CA VAL A 440 3.87 -21.34 -7.59
C VAL A 440 4.32 -22.70 -8.11
N VAL A 441 4.95 -23.48 -7.23
CA VAL A 441 5.31 -24.88 -7.48
C VAL A 441 4.13 -25.76 -7.05
N VAL A 442 3.59 -26.56 -7.95
CA VAL A 442 2.46 -27.46 -7.70
C VAL A 442 2.93 -28.90 -7.86
N ILE A 443 2.73 -29.69 -6.81
CA ILE A 443 2.92 -31.14 -6.79
C ILE A 443 1.53 -31.78 -6.84
N LYS A 444 1.25 -32.60 -7.86
CA LYS A 444 0.04 -33.43 -7.96
C LYS A 444 0.47 -34.89 -7.90
N VAL A 445 -0.23 -35.69 -7.10
CA VAL A 445 0.00 -37.14 -6.94
C VAL A 445 -1.32 -37.85 -7.14
N HIS A 446 -1.29 -39.00 -7.80
CA HIS A 446 -2.38 -39.96 -7.87
C HIS A 446 -1.88 -41.33 -7.40
N ASP A 447 -2.75 -42.22 -6.93
CA ASP A 447 -2.38 -43.61 -6.64
C ASP A 447 -2.91 -44.59 -7.72
N LYS A 448 -2.89 -45.89 -7.41
CA LYS A 448 -3.34 -46.97 -8.31
C LYS A 448 -4.86 -47.18 -8.29
N GLU A 449 -5.56 -46.63 -7.30
CA GLU A 449 -7.02 -46.73 -7.13
C GLU A 449 -7.72 -45.48 -7.71
N GLY A 450 -6.96 -44.40 -7.93
CA GLY A 450 -7.43 -43.15 -8.54
C GLY A 450 -7.59 -42.01 -7.53
N ASN A 451 -7.24 -42.23 -6.26
CA ASN A 451 -7.26 -41.19 -5.23
C ASN A 451 -6.16 -40.16 -5.57
N THR A 452 -6.41 -38.88 -5.31
CA THR A 452 -5.47 -37.81 -5.69
C THR A 452 -5.18 -36.85 -4.55
N ALA A 453 -3.95 -36.36 -4.52
CA ALA A 453 -3.49 -35.37 -3.57
C ALA A 453 -2.70 -34.26 -4.27
N LYS A 454 -2.72 -33.06 -3.69
CA LYS A 454 -2.08 -31.89 -4.28
C LYS A 454 -1.49 -31.00 -3.18
N LYS A 455 -0.29 -30.49 -3.42
CA LYS A 455 0.32 -29.42 -2.62
C LYS A 455 0.82 -28.30 -3.52
N ALA A 456 0.70 -27.05 -3.08
CA ALA A 456 1.18 -25.88 -3.81
C ALA A 456 2.00 -24.99 -2.88
N TYR A 457 3.16 -24.53 -3.38
CA TYR A 457 4.14 -23.74 -2.64
C TYR A 457 4.40 -22.44 -3.40
N SER A 458 4.13 -21.30 -2.77
CA SER A 458 4.48 -19.97 -3.27
C SER A 458 5.95 -19.72 -2.97
N ILE A 459 6.76 -19.47 -4.00
CA ILE A 459 8.20 -19.20 -3.90
C ILE A 459 8.49 -17.86 -4.57
N TYR A 460 9.04 -16.91 -3.82
CA TYR A 460 9.45 -15.61 -4.36
C TYR A 460 10.92 -15.66 -4.79
N TYR A 461 11.18 -15.65 -6.10
CA TYR A 461 12.55 -15.54 -6.61
C TYR A 461 12.92 -14.06 -6.72
N LYS A 462 13.80 -13.63 -5.82
CA LYS A 462 14.46 -12.32 -5.89
C LYS A 462 15.79 -12.47 -6.60
N LYS A 463 15.89 -12.03 -7.84
CA LYS A 463 17.18 -11.91 -8.53
C LYS A 463 18.08 -10.90 -7.79
N LEU A 464 19.39 -11.15 -7.81
CA LEU A 464 20.41 -10.23 -7.32
C LEU A 464 21.32 -9.79 -8.48
N ASP A 465 21.74 -8.53 -8.45
CA ASP A 465 22.71 -7.98 -9.41
C ASP A 465 24.14 -8.20 -8.94
N GLY A 466 25.10 -8.19 -9.86
CA GLY A 466 26.54 -8.31 -9.57
C GLY A 466 27.09 -9.73 -9.62
N GLY A 467 26.29 -10.73 -10.00
CA GLY A 467 26.76 -12.09 -10.33
C GLY A 467 27.06 -13.00 -9.13
N ILE A 468 26.94 -12.49 -7.89
CA ILE A 468 26.86 -13.31 -6.67
C ILE A 468 25.40 -13.35 -6.22
N ILE A 469 24.86 -14.56 -6.04
CA ILE A 469 23.44 -14.83 -5.75
C ILE A 469 23.18 -15.27 -4.31
N GLY A 470 24.21 -15.31 -3.46
CA GLY A 470 24.08 -15.61 -2.02
C GLY A 470 25.39 -16.12 -1.42
N THR A 471 25.34 -16.60 -0.18
CA THR A 471 26.46 -17.24 0.51
C THR A 471 26.00 -18.56 1.14
N VAL A 472 26.64 -19.67 0.77
CA VAL A 472 26.47 -21.01 1.38
C VAL A 472 27.48 -21.17 2.53
N THR A 473 27.12 -21.95 3.56
CA THR A 473 28.08 -22.44 4.57
C THR A 473 28.46 -23.88 4.26
N ILE A 474 29.72 -24.12 3.89
CA ILE A 474 30.24 -25.45 3.54
C ILE A 474 31.14 -26.01 4.64
N SER A 475 31.00 -27.29 4.97
CA SER A 475 31.96 -28.06 5.77
C SER A 475 32.39 -29.34 5.05
N VAL A 476 33.60 -29.82 5.39
CA VAL A 476 34.11 -31.14 4.99
C VAL A 476 34.49 -31.90 6.26
N GLU A 477 33.89 -33.06 6.47
CA GLU A 477 33.80 -33.74 7.75
C GLU A 477 34.15 -35.23 7.64
N ALA A 478 34.96 -35.71 8.59
CA ALA A 478 35.42 -37.08 8.75
C ALA A 478 35.23 -37.53 10.23
N THR A 479 34.03 -37.24 10.78
CA THR A 479 33.63 -37.51 12.17
C THR A 479 33.55 -39.01 12.47
N THR A 480 33.12 -39.80 11.49
CA THR A 480 33.02 -41.26 11.47
C THR A 480 34.36 -41.97 11.72
N ILE A 481 35.49 -41.35 11.34
CA ILE A 481 36.85 -41.80 11.67
C ILE A 481 37.52 -40.95 12.75
N GLY A 482 36.75 -40.21 13.56
CA GLY A 482 37.23 -39.40 14.69
C GLY A 482 37.99 -38.12 14.33
N CYS A 483 38.21 -37.83 13.05
CA CYS A 483 39.03 -36.70 12.59
C CYS A 483 38.31 -35.34 12.61
N GLY A 484 37.01 -35.32 12.90
CA GLY A 484 36.23 -34.07 13.01
C GLY A 484 36.03 -33.37 11.67
N SER A 485 36.24 -32.05 11.60
CA SER A 485 36.14 -31.29 10.35
C SER A 485 37.51 -31.09 9.69
N LEU A 486 37.69 -31.65 8.49
CA LEU A 486 38.84 -31.38 7.61
C LEU A 486 38.82 -29.91 7.13
N ILE A 487 37.62 -29.43 6.79
CA ILE A 487 37.33 -28.00 6.58
C ILE A 487 36.15 -27.65 7.49
N LYS A 488 36.38 -26.77 8.45
CA LYS A 488 35.36 -26.25 9.38
C LYS A 488 34.28 -25.47 8.60
N PRO A 489 33.04 -25.36 9.13
CA PRO A 489 31.97 -24.58 8.51
C PRO A 489 32.44 -23.18 8.05
N THR A 490 32.53 -23.01 6.74
CA THR A 490 33.14 -21.87 6.06
C THR A 490 32.14 -21.24 5.11
N LYS A 491 32.00 -19.92 5.18
CA LYS A 491 31.18 -19.18 4.22
C LYS A 491 31.87 -19.11 2.85
N VAL A 492 31.12 -19.47 1.82
CA VAL A 492 31.53 -19.44 0.41
C VAL A 492 30.43 -18.74 -0.38
N ASP A 493 30.79 -17.72 -1.14
CA ASP A 493 29.84 -17.00 -1.99
C ASP A 493 29.42 -17.88 -3.17
N ILE A 494 28.17 -17.74 -3.60
CA ILE A 494 27.55 -18.51 -4.67
C ILE A 494 27.50 -17.62 -5.92
N PRO A 495 28.30 -17.87 -6.97
CA PRO A 495 28.16 -17.16 -8.24
C PRO A 495 26.92 -17.63 -9.00
N GLU A 496 26.37 -16.78 -9.89
CA GLU A 496 25.22 -17.16 -10.72
C GLU A 496 25.53 -18.40 -11.59
N ASP A 497 24.52 -19.26 -11.77
CA ASP A 497 24.57 -20.54 -12.51
C ASP A 497 25.63 -21.56 -12.05
N THR A 498 26.26 -21.35 -10.89
CA THR A 498 27.25 -22.27 -10.31
C THR A 498 26.57 -23.38 -9.51
N ASN A 499 27.11 -24.60 -9.59
CA ASN A 499 26.64 -25.78 -8.84
C ASN A 499 27.55 -26.10 -7.65
N ALA A 500 27.11 -27.02 -6.78
CA ALA A 500 27.85 -27.39 -5.58
C ALA A 500 29.19 -28.08 -5.87
N ALA A 501 29.35 -28.75 -7.02
CA ALA A 501 30.60 -29.44 -7.37
C ALA A 501 31.75 -28.45 -7.54
N VAL A 502 31.51 -27.33 -8.23
CA VAL A 502 32.49 -26.25 -8.39
C VAL A 502 32.88 -25.67 -7.03
N LEU A 503 31.90 -25.26 -6.21
CA LEU A 503 32.16 -24.63 -4.91
C LEU A 503 32.92 -25.53 -3.92
N VAL A 504 32.61 -26.83 -3.90
CA VAL A 504 33.34 -27.80 -3.06
C VAL A 504 34.78 -27.99 -3.54
N CYS A 505 35.00 -28.10 -4.86
CA CYS A 505 36.33 -28.22 -5.44
C CYS A 505 37.23 -27.00 -5.16
N GLU A 506 36.70 -25.80 -5.38
CA GLU A 506 37.42 -24.54 -5.12
C GLU A 506 37.74 -24.36 -3.63
N LEU A 507 36.84 -24.82 -2.74
CA LEU A 507 37.08 -24.81 -1.30
C LEU A 507 38.18 -25.80 -0.89
N LEU A 508 38.23 -27.00 -1.49
CA LEU A 508 39.30 -27.98 -1.25
C LEU A 508 40.67 -27.43 -1.69
N GLU A 509 40.76 -26.89 -2.90
CA GLU A 509 41.95 -26.21 -3.43
C GLU A 509 42.41 -25.06 -2.51
N LYS A 510 41.47 -24.20 -2.07
CA LYS A 510 41.72 -23.07 -1.17
C LYS A 510 42.28 -23.47 0.20
N TYR A 511 41.98 -24.67 0.68
CA TYR A 511 42.53 -25.23 1.92
C TYR A 511 43.78 -26.10 1.69
N GLY A 512 44.26 -26.19 0.45
CA GLY A 512 45.48 -26.91 0.09
C GLY A 512 45.31 -28.42 -0.01
N PHE A 513 44.09 -28.91 -0.23
CA PHE A 513 43.82 -30.31 -0.57
C PHE A 513 43.83 -30.52 -2.09
N THR A 514 44.29 -31.69 -2.53
CA THR A 514 43.98 -32.23 -3.85
C THR A 514 42.78 -33.18 -3.73
N TYR A 515 42.11 -33.47 -4.86
CA TYR A 515 40.96 -34.36 -4.87
C TYR A 515 40.87 -35.14 -6.19
N GLU A 516 40.22 -36.30 -6.12
CA GLU A 516 39.92 -37.16 -7.27
C GLU A 516 38.41 -37.34 -7.37
N TYR A 517 37.89 -37.44 -8.59
CA TYR A 517 36.46 -37.53 -8.86
C TYR A 517 36.16 -38.34 -10.12
N SER A 518 34.92 -38.83 -10.23
CA SER A 518 34.37 -39.35 -11.48
C SER A 518 33.31 -38.40 -12.06
N GLY A 519 33.02 -38.52 -13.35
CA GLY A 519 32.21 -37.57 -14.10
C GLY A 519 32.95 -36.29 -14.47
N THR A 520 32.23 -35.17 -14.55
CA THR A 520 32.78 -33.81 -14.67
C THR A 520 32.07 -32.89 -13.66
N LYS A 521 32.61 -31.70 -13.37
CA LYS A 521 31.97 -30.76 -12.41
C LYS A 521 30.55 -30.38 -12.85
N GLU A 522 30.26 -30.46 -14.15
CA GLU A 522 28.98 -30.12 -14.78
C GLU A 522 28.03 -31.33 -14.88
N LYS A 523 28.51 -32.58 -14.76
CA LYS A 523 27.68 -33.78 -14.95
C LYS A 523 28.22 -35.03 -14.25
N ASN A 524 27.33 -35.73 -13.54
CA ASN A 524 27.62 -36.99 -12.84
C ASN A 524 28.79 -36.87 -11.84
N PHE A 525 28.98 -35.72 -11.20
CA PHE A 525 30.12 -35.49 -10.31
C PHE A 525 30.00 -36.32 -9.03
N TYR A 526 31.00 -37.17 -8.77
CA TYR A 526 31.19 -37.85 -7.49
C TYR A 526 32.63 -37.68 -7.00
N LEU A 527 32.78 -37.17 -5.78
CA LEU A 527 34.05 -36.98 -5.08
C LEU A 527 34.56 -38.34 -4.58
N ALA A 528 35.58 -38.89 -5.22
CA ALA A 528 36.11 -40.20 -4.88
C ALA A 528 37.11 -40.14 -3.72
N ARG A 529 38.00 -39.13 -3.70
CA ARG A 529 39.12 -39.05 -2.75
C ARG A 529 39.54 -37.60 -2.48
N ILE A 530 40.01 -37.33 -1.26
CA ILE A 530 40.63 -36.07 -0.83
C ILE A 530 42.04 -36.41 -0.33
N SER A 531 43.05 -35.67 -0.77
CA SER A 531 44.47 -35.97 -0.52
C SER A 531 45.27 -34.71 -0.16
N LYS A 532 46.44 -34.89 0.44
CA LYS A 532 47.40 -33.81 0.73
C LYS A 532 48.83 -34.35 0.70
N ASN A 533 49.83 -33.48 0.54
CA ASN A 533 51.25 -33.87 0.54
C ASN A 533 51.80 -34.17 1.96
N GLU A 534 50.96 -34.16 2.99
CA GLU A 534 51.32 -34.38 4.39
C GLU A 534 50.16 -35.11 5.10
N ASN A 535 50.47 -35.90 6.13
CA ASN A 535 49.46 -36.60 6.93
C ASN A 535 48.51 -35.57 7.58
N PHE A 536 47.22 -35.67 7.27
CA PHE A 536 46.17 -34.81 7.83
C PHE A 536 45.13 -35.58 8.67
N LEU A 537 45.19 -36.90 8.68
CA LEU A 537 44.31 -37.77 9.45
C LEU A 537 44.96 -38.23 10.75
N THR A 538 44.14 -38.43 11.78
CA THR A 538 44.51 -39.18 13.00
C THR A 538 43.34 -40.09 13.37
N PRO A 539 43.18 -41.23 12.66
CA PRO A 539 41.95 -42.01 12.71
C PRO A 539 41.67 -42.61 14.09
N ALA A 540 40.45 -42.41 14.57
CA ALA A 540 39.92 -42.98 15.81
C ALA A 540 38.40 -43.21 15.66
N VAL A 541 38.02 -44.30 14.99
CA VAL A 541 36.61 -44.68 14.78
C VAL A 541 35.91 -44.79 16.15
N PRO A 542 34.72 -44.18 16.34
CA PRO A 542 33.94 -44.33 17.56
C PRO A 542 33.61 -45.80 17.85
N LYS A 543 33.80 -46.25 19.09
CA LYS A 543 33.71 -47.68 19.47
C LYS A 543 32.34 -48.33 19.24
N ASP A 544 31.28 -47.52 19.23
CA ASP A 544 29.93 -47.95 18.90
C ASP A 544 29.69 -48.05 17.38
N LEU A 545 30.32 -47.18 16.58
CA LEU A 545 30.37 -47.32 15.12
C LEU A 545 31.19 -48.55 14.69
N GLU A 546 32.36 -48.74 15.31
CA GLU A 546 33.22 -49.89 15.13
C GLU A 546 32.49 -51.22 15.43
N ALA A 547 31.64 -51.25 16.47
CA ALA A 547 30.85 -52.42 16.82
C ALA A 547 29.79 -52.79 15.77
N HIS A 548 29.23 -51.82 15.04
CA HIS A 548 28.35 -52.10 13.89
C HIS A 548 29.16 -52.59 12.68
N LEU A 549 30.27 -51.92 12.35
CA LEU A 549 31.12 -52.26 11.20
C LEU A 549 31.69 -53.68 11.30
N LEU A 550 32.08 -54.13 12.50
CA LEU A 550 32.54 -55.51 12.76
C LEU A 550 31.47 -56.60 12.56
N GLN A 551 30.19 -56.24 12.52
CA GLN A 551 29.08 -57.16 12.22
C GLN A 551 28.72 -57.11 10.73
N GLU A 552 28.72 -55.90 10.16
CA GLU A 552 28.17 -55.58 8.84
C GLU A 552 29.19 -55.64 7.70
N ASP A 553 30.49 -55.51 7.97
CA ASP A 553 31.56 -55.57 6.96
C ASP A 553 32.69 -56.54 7.35
N LYS A 554 32.78 -57.65 6.61
CA LYS A 554 33.78 -58.71 6.80
C LYS A 554 35.20 -58.29 6.41
N ASN A 555 35.36 -57.14 5.75
CA ASN A 555 36.64 -56.57 5.36
C ASN A 555 37.12 -55.48 6.33
N TYR A 556 36.34 -55.12 7.35
CA TYR A 556 36.72 -54.08 8.32
C TYR A 556 37.72 -54.61 9.39
N PRO A 557 38.77 -53.85 9.75
CA PRO A 557 39.21 -52.60 9.13
C PRO A 557 40.00 -52.88 7.84
N GLY A 558 39.56 -52.27 6.75
CA GLY A 558 40.25 -52.29 5.47
C GLY A 558 41.48 -51.37 5.44
N SER A 559 42.20 -51.37 4.32
CA SER A 559 43.30 -50.44 4.06
C SER A 559 42.86 -48.98 4.18
N TYR A 560 43.78 -48.10 4.57
CA TYR A 560 43.60 -46.64 4.55
C TYR A 560 44.97 -45.95 4.49
N TYR A 561 44.96 -44.64 4.25
CA TYR A 561 46.13 -43.78 4.19
C TYR A 561 46.02 -42.67 5.26
N LEU A 562 47.09 -41.91 5.52
CA LEU A 562 47.07 -40.81 6.52
C LEU A 562 47.11 -39.42 5.87
N ASP A 563 47.56 -39.38 4.63
CA ASP A 563 47.69 -38.29 3.67
C ASP A 563 46.60 -38.32 2.59
N SER A 564 45.65 -39.26 2.68
CA SER A 564 44.51 -39.39 1.76
C SER A 564 43.31 -40.07 2.43
N LEU A 565 42.09 -39.67 2.04
CA LEU A 565 40.81 -40.25 2.44
C LEU A 565 39.85 -40.33 1.25
N GLY A 566 39.45 -41.53 0.87
CA GLY A 566 38.53 -41.77 -0.24
C GLY A 566 37.68 -43.02 -0.11
N GLU A 567 36.90 -43.30 -1.14
CA GLU A 567 36.09 -44.50 -1.23
C GLU A 567 36.90 -45.78 -1.03
N PHE A 568 36.27 -46.74 -0.35
CA PHE A 568 36.83 -48.03 0.06
C PHE A 568 37.97 -47.98 1.10
N ASP A 569 38.39 -46.80 1.58
CA ASP A 569 39.28 -46.70 2.76
C ASP A 569 38.52 -47.13 4.03
N PHE A 570 39.15 -47.87 4.94
CA PHE A 570 38.59 -48.47 6.17
C PHE A 570 37.46 -49.51 6.00
N ALA A 571 36.55 -49.35 5.04
CA ALA A 571 35.38 -50.21 4.87
C ALA A 571 34.92 -50.30 3.41
N THR A 572 34.35 -51.44 3.03
CA THR A 572 33.73 -51.71 1.72
C THR A 572 32.59 -50.74 1.40
N GLY A 573 31.97 -50.17 2.44
CA GLY A 573 30.88 -49.19 2.36
C GLY A 573 31.28 -47.73 2.46
N SER A 574 32.59 -47.41 2.44
CA SER A 574 33.05 -46.04 2.68
C SER A 574 33.12 -45.16 1.42
N GLY A 575 33.07 -43.85 1.62
CA GLY A 575 33.08 -42.86 0.54
C GLY A 575 32.57 -41.49 0.98
N TRP A 576 32.35 -40.60 0.02
CA TRP A 576 31.90 -39.23 0.29
C TRP A 576 30.43 -39.02 -0.08
N MET A 577 29.65 -38.53 0.88
CA MET A 577 28.27 -38.09 0.69
C MET A 577 28.13 -36.62 1.07
N TYR A 578 26.99 -36.00 0.74
CA TYR A 578 26.68 -34.66 1.20
C TYR A 578 25.21 -34.52 1.61
N SER A 579 24.97 -33.55 2.49
CA SER A 579 23.63 -33.08 2.83
C SER A 579 23.53 -31.56 2.62
N VAL A 580 22.35 -31.09 2.25
CA VAL A 580 22.00 -29.67 2.20
C VAL A 580 20.87 -29.43 3.21
N ASN A 581 21.10 -28.54 4.17
CA ASN A 581 20.18 -28.27 5.29
C ASN A 581 19.75 -29.52 6.07
N GLY A 582 20.64 -30.51 6.17
CA GLY A 582 20.38 -31.81 6.81
C GLY A 582 19.67 -32.85 5.95
N ILE A 583 19.31 -32.53 4.70
CA ILE A 583 18.72 -33.48 3.75
C ILE A 583 19.82 -34.03 2.85
N TYR A 584 20.02 -35.35 2.87
CA TYR A 584 20.87 -36.07 1.91
C TYR A 584 20.14 -36.21 0.56
N PRO A 585 20.65 -35.63 -0.55
CA PRO A 585 20.02 -35.73 -1.86
C PRO A 585 20.47 -37.00 -2.61
N ASN A 586 19.54 -37.66 -3.30
CA ASN A 586 19.80 -38.85 -4.11
C ASN A 586 20.43 -38.55 -5.49
N TYR A 587 21.22 -37.49 -5.62
CA TYR A 587 21.87 -37.05 -6.85
C TYR A 587 23.22 -36.35 -6.59
N GLY A 588 24.12 -36.37 -7.58
CA GLY A 588 25.48 -35.84 -7.46
C GLY A 588 25.57 -34.32 -7.35
N PHE A 589 26.73 -33.82 -6.90
CA PHE A 589 26.96 -32.39 -6.70
C PHE A 589 26.79 -31.53 -7.98
N SER A 590 26.95 -32.14 -9.16
CA SER A 590 26.78 -31.49 -10.47
C SER A 590 25.39 -30.89 -10.67
N ASP A 591 24.38 -31.48 -10.04
CA ASP A 591 22.98 -31.16 -10.24
C ASP A 591 22.38 -30.39 -9.04
N CYS A 592 23.20 -30.13 -8.02
CA CYS A 592 22.84 -29.37 -6.82
C CYS A 592 23.15 -27.87 -7.03
N TYR A 593 22.10 -27.05 -7.07
CA TYR A 593 22.18 -25.60 -7.04
C TYR A 593 21.74 -25.11 -5.66
N LEU A 594 22.57 -24.26 -5.06
CA LEU A 594 22.40 -23.79 -3.68
C LEU A 594 21.70 -22.42 -3.64
N GLN A 595 21.02 -22.17 -2.52
CA GLN A 595 20.34 -20.92 -2.19
C GLN A 595 21.12 -20.13 -1.14
N ASP A 596 20.80 -18.84 -0.99
CA ASP A 596 21.40 -18.01 0.07
C ASP A 596 21.10 -18.57 1.47
N GLY A 597 22.14 -18.66 2.31
CA GLY A 597 22.02 -19.18 3.67
C GLY A 597 21.98 -20.71 3.80
N ASP A 598 22.07 -21.47 2.71
CA ASP A 598 22.14 -22.94 2.77
C ASP A 598 23.35 -23.44 3.58
N VAL A 599 23.20 -24.60 4.21
CA VAL A 599 24.29 -25.31 4.89
C VAL A 599 24.57 -26.62 4.17
N LEU A 600 25.72 -26.74 3.52
CA LEU A 600 26.18 -27.96 2.86
C LEU A 600 27.25 -28.66 3.71
N ARG A 601 27.01 -29.92 4.08
CA ARG A 601 27.98 -30.76 4.80
C ARG A 601 28.45 -31.89 3.89
N VAL A 602 29.72 -31.89 3.49
CA VAL A 602 30.38 -33.05 2.85
C VAL A 602 30.88 -33.96 3.97
N ARG A 603 30.44 -35.22 4.01
CA ARG A 603 30.73 -36.18 5.08
C ARG A 603 31.26 -37.49 4.55
N PHE A 604 32.33 -37.98 5.18
CA PHE A 604 32.82 -39.34 4.98
C PHE A 604 31.89 -40.34 5.69
N THR A 605 31.37 -41.30 4.93
CA THR A 605 30.59 -42.45 5.43
C THR A 605 31.51 -43.67 5.54
N LEU A 606 31.19 -44.59 6.44
CA LEU A 606 31.77 -45.95 6.49
C LEU A 606 30.78 -47.04 6.01
N ARG A 607 29.47 -46.78 5.95
CA ARG A 607 28.47 -47.75 5.46
C ARG A 607 27.34 -47.11 4.62
N TYR A 608 27.68 -46.67 3.40
CA TYR A 608 26.75 -46.14 2.38
C TYR A 608 25.75 -45.07 2.89
N GLY A 609 26.11 -44.33 3.93
CA GLY A 609 25.30 -43.30 4.58
C GLY A 609 24.60 -43.72 5.87
N ALA A 610 24.58 -45.00 6.25
CA ALA A 610 23.84 -45.51 7.42
C ALA A 610 24.30 -44.86 8.74
N ASP A 611 25.62 -44.66 8.86
CA ASP A 611 26.34 -44.04 9.96
C ASP A 611 26.26 -42.50 10.00
N ILE A 612 25.71 -41.87 8.96
CA ILE A 612 25.57 -40.41 8.87
C ILE A 612 24.14 -39.95 8.55
N GLY A 613 23.16 -40.84 8.63
CA GLY A 613 21.74 -40.52 8.37
C GLY A 613 21.36 -40.42 6.88
N GLY A 614 22.26 -40.81 5.97
CA GLY A 614 22.14 -40.62 4.53
C GLY A 614 21.77 -41.85 3.70
N ALA A 615 21.63 -43.06 4.28
CA ALA A 615 21.45 -44.30 3.52
C ALA A 615 20.26 -44.28 2.54
N MET A 616 19.19 -43.55 2.90
CA MET A 616 17.97 -43.38 2.10
C MET A 616 18.19 -42.59 0.79
N ALA A 617 19.35 -41.95 0.62
CA ALA A 617 19.75 -41.23 -0.60
C ALA A 617 20.60 -42.07 -1.56
N SER A 618 21.23 -43.15 -1.09
CA SER A 618 22.18 -43.94 -1.88
C SER A 618 21.51 -44.61 -3.08
N GLY A 619 22.12 -44.47 -4.27
CA GLY A 619 21.55 -44.91 -5.55
C GLY A 619 21.36 -46.42 -5.70
N ASN A 620 22.12 -47.22 -4.94
CA ASN A 620 21.98 -48.68 -4.81
C ASN A 620 20.76 -49.09 -3.96
N GLY A 621 19.68 -48.32 -4.04
CA GLY A 621 18.63 -48.20 -3.01
C GLY A 621 17.93 -49.51 -2.63
N GLY A 622 18.47 -50.18 -1.60
CA GLY A 622 17.87 -51.37 -0.99
C GLY A 622 17.91 -52.61 -1.87
N ASN A 623 19.11 -53.13 -2.14
CA ASN A 623 19.25 -54.59 -2.17
C ASN A 623 18.70 -55.15 -0.84
N GLU A 624 18.06 -56.32 -0.87
CA GLU A 624 17.42 -56.92 0.32
C GLU A 624 18.46 -57.33 1.37
N GLY A 625 18.81 -56.37 2.25
CA GLY A 625 19.83 -56.51 3.28
C GLY A 625 20.28 -55.18 3.90
N ASP A 626 20.36 -54.08 3.14
CA ASP A 626 20.88 -52.80 3.67
C ASP A 626 19.93 -52.18 4.71
N SER A 627 20.45 -51.97 5.92
CA SER A 627 19.69 -51.74 7.15
C SER A 627 19.18 -50.30 7.38
N GLY A 628 19.08 -49.50 6.33
CA GLY A 628 18.61 -48.11 6.39
C GLY A 628 19.57 -47.18 7.14
N ASN A 629 19.04 -46.20 7.88
CA ASN A 629 19.84 -45.38 8.79
C ASN A 629 19.99 -46.11 10.14
N TRP A 630 21.18 -46.04 10.72
CA TRP A 630 21.43 -46.54 12.08
C TRP A 630 20.89 -45.58 13.16
N GLU A 631 20.96 -45.97 14.44
CA GLU A 631 20.22 -45.34 15.53
C GLU A 631 20.62 -43.89 15.85
N LYS A 632 21.72 -43.40 15.27
CA LYS A 632 22.20 -42.02 15.35
C LYS A 632 23.10 -41.70 14.15
N GLU A 633 23.52 -40.44 14.07
CA GLU A 633 24.64 -40.02 13.22
C GLU A 633 25.94 -39.94 14.04
N TRP A 634 27.08 -40.19 13.40
CA TRP A 634 28.43 -40.08 13.99
C TRP A 634 29.24 -38.89 13.45
#